data_AF-A0A2M7FEY3-F1
#
_entry.id   AF-A0A2M7FEY3-F1
#
_cell.length_a   1.000
_cell.length_b   1.000
_cell.length_c   1.000
_cell.angle_alpha   90.00
_cell.angle_beta   90.00
_cell.angle_gamma   90.00
#
_symmetry.space_group_name_H-M   'P 1'
#
loop_
_entity.id
_entity.type
_entity.pdbx_description
1 polymer ?
#
loop_
_entity_poly.entity_id
_entity_poly.type
_entity_poly.pdbx_seq_one_letter_code
_entity_poly.pdbx_strand_id
1 'polypeptide(L)'
;MQLLDYAQRVWTRQSTSNKVGIVVLGILSATLFAYGIGGSGLSFQANLVGGTPKPFDGAIYPLSDTLNWVKLTSTEYSSFKSGALTYDAAKQAGKVMPLPKYDATILQNDPASLGWQGDDLTKRNVLLTYVTAYMGAYTSGTKPAIEEAGSHVGIDIRAAKGTPVYAIANGRVVKSKEDASSGKVVVIEHPDVPSLENPGTKTTYYSVYMHMDTLMATEGQIVDKGAQIGTVGMTGTATTYHLHFQLDKKEAPFHPYWPFTFSEAASAGMDFFTGVNQGLGKEKGLQYTTNAFDWINANVAAPVEATTTTNANTNTTETPLNTNANVINANTNTEVANTNSATTTNLQVSKFTLFYPVVMKTGETAEVTVRGLDASGAISGLGLSENILLTVEGGAGTITPSQLTPGQLATGEARVSFTATSAGSIAIVARSGALSGTGPVMSVTTSQTVTSTNTNSAPVVVSSNNNTGTTTTAPSSITFADVTSTTKHARAIAYLQAKNVIAGYPDGTFKPEQSINRAEVTKVILGGSSIEPLSSVTRVSFTDIFNDDWFAGWVERAKEMGIVSGNPDGSFTPSTTVNKASALKILLLTSQVDLSSVIVIDNPFADVDTGDWFAIYFQYAKDKNLIEADSAGKVYPSAGMSRAEVAEMMYRLIRIKETGAARYSSALDI
;
A
#
# COMPACT_ATOMS: atom_id res chain seq x y z
N MET A 1 6.32 -62.66 -22.12
CA MET A 1 5.07 -63.38 -22.46
C MET A 1 4.60 -64.31 -21.32
N GLN A 2 4.69 -63.85 -20.05
CA GLN A 2 4.13 -64.54 -18.87
C GLN A 2 3.50 -63.55 -17.85
N LEU A 3 3.24 -62.30 -18.27
CA LEU A 3 2.60 -61.26 -17.44
C LEU A 3 1.20 -60.87 -17.93
N LEU A 4 0.76 -61.39 -19.09
CA LEU A 4 -0.60 -61.16 -19.60
C LEU A 4 -1.65 -62.14 -19.04
N ASP A 5 -1.26 -63.29 -18.48
CA ASP A 5 -2.22 -64.34 -18.07
C ASP A 5 -2.77 -64.18 -16.63
N TYR A 6 -2.20 -63.25 -15.84
CA TYR A 6 -2.66 -63.00 -14.46
C TYR A 6 -3.73 -61.90 -14.40
N ALA A 7 -3.67 -60.89 -15.26
CA ALA A 7 -4.63 -59.78 -15.29
C ALA A 7 -6.03 -60.19 -15.77
N GLN A 8 -6.13 -61.28 -16.52
CA GLN A 8 -7.40 -61.72 -17.12
C GLN A 8 -8.26 -62.60 -16.18
N ARG A 9 -7.71 -63.06 -15.05
CA ARG A 9 -8.41 -63.96 -14.10
C ARG A 9 -9.06 -63.26 -12.90
N VAL A 10 -8.76 -61.99 -12.65
CA VAL A 10 -9.38 -61.23 -11.54
C VAL A 10 -10.62 -60.44 -11.99
N TRP A 11 -10.81 -60.25 -13.30
CA TRP A 11 -11.92 -59.44 -13.84
C TRP A 11 -13.22 -60.21 -14.09
N THR A 12 -13.28 -61.51 -13.73
CA THR A 12 -14.49 -62.34 -13.91
C THR A 12 -14.78 -63.15 -12.66
N ARG A 13 -15.36 -62.51 -11.63
CA ARG A 13 -16.31 -63.14 -10.68
C ARG A 13 -16.89 -62.11 -9.69
N GLN A 14 -18.23 -62.04 -9.70
CA GLN A 14 -19.15 -61.41 -8.72
C GLN A 14 -19.30 -59.88 -8.82
N SER A 15 -20.36 -59.30 -9.42
CA SER A 15 -21.83 -59.47 -9.36
C SER A 15 -22.49 -58.51 -8.36
N THR A 16 -23.26 -57.58 -8.94
CA THR A 16 -24.59 -57.11 -8.49
C THR A 16 -24.77 -56.63 -7.05
N SER A 17 -24.93 -55.31 -6.84
CA SER A 17 -26.14 -54.68 -6.27
C SER A 17 -25.86 -53.29 -5.66
N ASN A 18 -26.63 -52.29 -6.11
CA ASN A 18 -27.09 -51.06 -5.44
C ASN A 18 -26.18 -50.24 -4.49
N LYS A 19 -25.98 -48.98 -4.91
CA LYS A 19 -26.05 -47.70 -4.17
C LYS A 19 -25.15 -47.46 -2.93
N VAL A 20 -24.37 -46.37 -3.07
CA VAL A 20 -23.77 -45.47 -2.05
C VAL A 20 -22.62 -46.03 -1.21
N GLY A 21 -21.41 -45.47 -1.39
CA GLY A 21 -20.30 -45.66 -0.44
C GLY A 21 -18.89 -45.39 -0.96
N ILE A 22 -18.50 -44.10 -0.98
CA ILE A 22 -17.21 -43.61 -0.44
C ILE A 22 -15.90 -44.00 -1.17
N VAL A 23 -15.37 -43.00 -1.88
CA VAL A 23 -13.98 -42.52 -1.85
C VAL A 23 -13.10 -43.18 -0.77
N VAL A 24 -12.33 -44.21 -1.11
CA VAL A 24 -10.98 -44.54 -0.62
C VAL A 24 -10.57 -45.80 -1.39
N LEU A 25 -9.69 -45.70 -2.38
CA LEU A 25 -8.78 -46.76 -2.89
C LEU A 25 -8.17 -46.36 -4.24
N GLY A 26 -7.51 -45.20 -4.27
CA GLY A 26 -6.71 -44.73 -5.40
C GLY A 26 -5.31 -44.25 -5.00
N ILE A 27 -4.85 -44.57 -3.78
CA ILE A 27 -3.53 -44.15 -3.24
C ILE A 27 -2.76 -45.35 -2.66
N LEU A 28 -2.87 -46.53 -3.27
CA LEU A 28 -2.15 -47.73 -2.79
C LEU A 28 -1.54 -48.55 -3.94
N SER A 29 -0.99 -47.86 -4.94
CA SER A 29 -0.22 -48.49 -6.03
C SER A 29 1.08 -47.75 -6.36
N ALA A 30 1.61 -46.91 -5.46
CA ALA A 30 2.87 -46.19 -5.66
C ALA A 30 3.92 -46.45 -4.54
N THR A 31 3.86 -47.58 -3.84
CA THR A 31 4.83 -47.92 -2.79
C THR A 31 5.60 -49.22 -3.04
N LEU A 32 5.74 -49.64 -4.30
CA LEU A 32 6.50 -50.85 -4.62
C LEU A 32 7.33 -50.72 -5.91
N PHE A 33 8.23 -49.73 -5.97
CA PHE A 33 9.42 -49.80 -6.84
C PHE A 33 10.53 -48.83 -6.37
N ALA A 34 11.00 -49.01 -5.14
CA ALA A 34 12.28 -48.44 -4.69
C ALA A 34 12.83 -49.25 -3.50
N TYR A 35 13.23 -50.50 -3.76
CA TYR A 35 14.12 -51.21 -2.85
C TYR A 35 15.30 -51.76 -3.65
N GLY A 36 16.46 -51.13 -3.45
CA GLY A 36 17.75 -51.70 -3.81
C GLY A 36 18.48 -50.99 -4.93
N ILE A 37 18.98 -49.77 -4.69
CA ILE A 37 20.40 -49.41 -4.87
C ILE A 37 20.71 -48.30 -3.85
N GLY A 38 21.72 -48.49 -2.99
CA GLY A 38 22.08 -47.54 -1.95
C GLY A 38 22.75 -46.27 -2.49
N GLY A 39 22.38 -45.12 -1.91
CA GLY A 39 23.03 -43.84 -2.13
C GLY A 39 22.07 -42.67 -1.93
N SER A 40 22.23 -41.94 -0.82
CA SER A 40 21.73 -40.58 -0.52
C SER A 40 20.32 -40.19 -0.99
N GLY A 41 19.41 -40.03 -0.03
CA GLY A 41 17.98 -39.82 -0.20
C GLY A 41 17.58 -38.72 -1.18
N LEU A 42 16.92 -39.14 -2.25
CA LEU A 42 16.03 -38.31 -3.06
C LEU A 42 14.64 -38.38 -2.42
N SER A 43 14.24 -37.33 -1.70
CA SER A 43 12.85 -37.13 -1.30
C SER A 43 12.04 -36.67 -2.50
N PHE A 44 11.48 -37.61 -3.26
CA PHE A 44 10.45 -37.32 -4.26
C PHE A 44 9.12 -37.05 -3.52
N GLN A 45 8.96 -35.82 -3.04
CA GLN A 45 7.66 -35.30 -2.61
C GLN A 45 6.89 -34.93 -3.88
N ALA A 46 6.23 -35.92 -4.50
CA ALA A 46 5.21 -35.62 -5.49
C ALA A 46 4.02 -35.01 -4.76
N ASN A 47 4.03 -33.68 -4.58
CA ASN A 47 2.87 -32.89 -4.20
C ASN A 47 1.86 -32.94 -5.36
N LEU A 48 1.07 -34.03 -5.40
CA LEU A 48 0.01 -34.25 -6.40
C LEU A 48 -1.27 -33.44 -6.10
N VAL A 49 -1.16 -32.36 -5.32
CA VAL A 49 -2.28 -31.46 -4.97
C VAL A 49 -1.82 -30.01 -5.14
N GLY A 50 -1.46 -29.63 -6.37
CA GLY A 50 -1.17 -28.24 -6.71
C GLY A 50 -2.25 -27.72 -7.65
N GLY A 51 -3.16 -26.86 -7.17
CA GLY A 51 -4.19 -26.23 -7.99
C GLY A 51 -3.62 -25.51 -9.23
N THR A 52 -4.44 -25.14 -10.20
CA THR A 52 -3.98 -24.35 -11.36
C THR A 52 -3.76 -22.90 -10.91
N PRO A 53 -2.64 -22.24 -11.27
CA PRO A 53 -2.49 -20.80 -11.03
C PRO A 53 -3.66 -20.01 -11.63
N LYS A 54 -3.99 -18.87 -11.02
CA LYS A 54 -4.95 -17.93 -11.63
C LYS A 54 -4.46 -17.53 -13.03
N PRO A 55 -5.37 -17.26 -13.98
CA PRO A 55 -4.98 -16.70 -15.27
C PRO A 55 -4.11 -15.45 -15.12
N PHE A 56 -3.28 -15.20 -16.11
CA PHE A 56 -2.48 -13.99 -16.16
C PHE A 56 -3.36 -12.73 -16.16
N ASP A 57 -3.11 -11.82 -15.22
CA ASP A 57 -3.85 -10.57 -15.03
C ASP A 57 -2.91 -9.34 -14.96
N GLY A 58 -1.72 -9.46 -15.54
CA GLY A 58 -0.68 -8.42 -15.57
C GLY A 58 0.56 -8.78 -14.76
N ALA A 59 1.53 -7.88 -14.73
CA ALA A 59 2.79 -8.04 -14.02
C ALA A 59 3.01 -6.92 -12.98
N ILE A 60 3.87 -7.20 -11.99
CA ILE A 60 4.44 -6.21 -11.08
C ILE A 60 5.96 -6.36 -11.02
N TYR A 61 6.62 -5.35 -10.45
CA TYR A 61 8.05 -5.42 -10.15
C TYR A 61 8.32 -6.41 -8.98
N PRO A 62 9.49 -7.07 -8.97
CA PRO A 62 9.83 -8.07 -7.95
C PRO A 62 10.13 -7.46 -6.57
N LEU A 63 10.46 -6.16 -6.51
CA LEU A 63 10.59 -5.36 -5.30
C LEU A 63 9.71 -4.10 -5.43
N SER A 64 9.12 -3.64 -4.33
CA SER A 64 8.45 -2.34 -4.28
C SER A 64 9.43 -1.19 -4.04
N ASP A 65 10.48 -1.46 -3.27
CA ASP A 65 11.40 -0.45 -2.74
C ASP A 65 12.86 -0.92 -2.87
N THR A 66 13.77 0.04 -2.87
CA THR A 66 15.22 -0.15 -2.70
C THR A 66 15.80 0.92 -1.77
N LEU A 67 17.11 0.92 -1.53
CA LEU A 67 17.80 2.00 -0.83
C LEU A 67 17.85 3.27 -1.68
N ASN A 68 17.64 4.41 -1.04
CA ASN A 68 17.96 5.71 -1.59
C ASN A 68 19.46 5.97 -1.43
N TRP A 69 20.24 5.46 -2.38
CA TRP A 69 21.70 5.42 -2.35
C TRP A 69 22.35 6.79 -2.13
N VAL A 70 21.83 7.84 -2.77
CA VAL A 70 22.38 9.20 -2.62
C VAL A 70 22.06 9.84 -1.26
N LYS A 71 21.15 9.25 -0.47
CA LYS A 71 20.83 9.66 0.90
C LYS A 71 21.58 8.85 1.95
N LEU A 72 22.36 7.84 1.57
CA LEU A 72 23.20 7.10 2.50
C LEU A 72 24.45 7.91 2.82
N THR A 73 24.74 8.04 4.11
CA THR A 73 26.07 8.47 4.58
C THR A 73 27.09 7.36 4.30
N SER A 74 28.39 7.68 4.35
CA SER A 74 29.46 6.69 4.19
C SER A 74 29.38 5.56 5.24
N THR A 75 28.90 5.88 6.45
CA THR A 75 28.66 4.90 7.51
C THR A 75 27.48 4.00 7.19
N GLU A 76 26.34 4.56 6.78
CA GLU A 76 25.15 3.76 6.38
C GLU A 76 25.44 2.90 5.15
N TYR A 77 26.23 3.39 4.20
CA TYR A 77 26.69 2.60 3.06
C TYR A 77 27.60 1.44 3.49
N SER A 78 28.44 1.65 4.50
CA SER A 78 29.27 0.58 5.09
C SER A 78 28.41 -0.42 5.87
N SER A 79 27.38 0.05 6.59
CA SER A 79 26.39 -0.80 7.27
C SER A 79 25.54 -1.60 6.30
N PHE A 80 25.22 -1.06 5.12
CA PHE A 80 24.62 -1.82 4.03
C PHE A 80 25.54 -2.98 3.60
N LYS A 81 26.83 -2.72 3.36
CA LYS A 81 27.78 -3.76 2.92
C LYS A 81 27.93 -4.89 3.94
N SER A 82 27.86 -4.60 5.24
CA SER A 82 27.95 -5.61 6.30
C SER A 82 26.61 -6.29 6.61
N GLY A 83 25.49 -5.82 6.03
CA GLY A 83 24.14 -6.32 6.31
C GLY A 83 23.53 -5.79 7.60
N ALA A 84 24.20 -4.87 8.29
CA ALA A 84 23.70 -4.22 9.50
C ALA A 84 22.59 -3.19 9.21
N LEU A 85 22.61 -2.57 8.02
CA LEU A 85 21.48 -1.77 7.53
C LEU A 85 20.46 -2.72 6.86
N THR A 86 19.53 -3.24 7.64
CA THR A 86 18.41 -4.04 7.12
C THR A 86 17.39 -3.17 6.40
N TYR A 87 16.49 -3.76 5.63
CA TYR A 87 15.39 -3.06 4.97
C TYR A 87 14.51 -2.33 5.97
N ASP A 88 14.14 -2.98 7.07
CA ASP A 88 13.31 -2.32 8.09
C ASP A 88 14.06 -1.16 8.75
N ALA A 89 15.36 -1.31 9.04
CA ALA A 89 16.18 -0.23 9.58
C ALA A 89 16.34 0.92 8.58
N ALA A 90 16.58 0.62 7.31
CA ALA A 90 16.65 1.61 6.25
C ALA A 90 15.30 2.30 6.01
N LYS A 91 14.19 1.54 6.08
CA LYS A 91 12.83 2.05 5.89
C LYS A 91 12.44 2.97 7.03
N GLN A 92 12.73 2.57 8.26
CA GLN A 92 12.56 3.41 9.46
C GLN A 92 13.42 4.68 9.39
N ALA A 93 14.63 4.59 8.86
CA ALA A 93 15.53 5.73 8.66
C ALA A 93 15.19 6.60 7.42
N GLY A 94 14.10 6.33 6.70
CA GLY A 94 13.72 7.06 5.49
C GLY A 94 14.75 6.94 4.36
N LYS A 95 15.59 5.90 4.41
CA LYS A 95 16.65 5.58 3.44
C LYS A 95 16.20 4.59 2.39
N VAL A 96 14.92 4.25 2.35
CA VAL A 96 14.33 3.52 1.21
C VAL A 96 13.63 4.49 0.26
N MET A 97 13.55 4.11 -1.00
CA MET A 97 12.78 4.78 -2.03
C MET A 97 12.01 3.74 -2.83
N PRO A 98 10.91 4.12 -3.50
CA PRO A 98 10.29 3.26 -4.49
C PRO A 98 11.33 2.76 -5.48
N LEU A 99 11.23 1.50 -5.87
CA LEU A 99 12.16 0.92 -6.84
C LEU A 99 12.12 1.78 -8.11
N PRO A 100 13.23 2.44 -8.49
CA PRO A 100 13.23 3.28 -9.67
C PRO A 100 12.98 2.43 -10.91
N LYS A 101 12.30 2.98 -11.92
CA LYS A 101 12.07 2.28 -13.18
C LYS A 101 13.41 1.82 -13.77
N TYR A 102 13.47 0.57 -14.23
CA TYR A 102 14.60 0.08 -15.01
C TYR A 102 14.60 0.77 -16.38
N ASP A 103 15.67 1.49 -16.69
CA ASP A 103 15.81 2.30 -17.90
C ASP A 103 17.22 2.18 -18.45
N ALA A 104 17.38 1.38 -19.51
CA ALA A 104 18.66 1.12 -20.16
C ALA A 104 19.34 2.40 -20.68
N THR A 105 18.59 3.47 -20.96
CA THR A 105 19.17 4.76 -21.41
C THR A 105 19.86 5.48 -20.26
N ILE A 106 19.35 5.35 -19.03
CA ILE A 106 19.99 5.89 -17.84
C ILE A 106 21.21 5.05 -17.48
N LEU A 107 21.11 3.71 -17.58
CA LEU A 107 22.16 2.78 -17.17
C LEU A 107 23.46 2.89 -17.98
N GLN A 108 23.38 3.41 -19.20
CA GLN A 108 24.53 3.69 -20.07
C GLN A 108 25.36 4.91 -19.64
N ASN A 109 24.84 5.78 -18.76
CA ASN A 109 25.56 6.97 -18.30
C ASN A 109 26.68 6.61 -17.33
N ASP A 110 27.80 7.33 -17.40
CA ASP A 110 28.86 7.25 -16.40
C ASP A 110 28.38 7.92 -15.08
N PRO A 111 28.26 7.18 -13.96
CA PRO A 111 27.96 7.78 -12.66
C PRO A 111 28.91 8.92 -12.25
N ALA A 112 30.15 8.95 -12.74
CA ALA A 112 31.10 10.03 -12.46
C ALA A 112 30.76 11.33 -13.21
N SER A 113 30.02 11.26 -14.32
CA SER A 113 29.66 12.45 -15.12
C SER A 113 28.42 13.18 -14.61
N LEU A 114 27.74 12.66 -13.59
CA LEU A 114 26.50 13.23 -13.05
C LEU A 114 26.78 14.30 -11.96
N GLY A 115 25.93 15.31 -11.84
CA GLY A 115 25.94 16.26 -10.72
C GLY A 115 25.42 15.67 -9.40
N TRP A 116 25.44 16.47 -8.33
CA TRP A 116 24.90 16.12 -7.00
C TRP A 116 23.61 16.90 -6.64
N GLN A 117 22.84 17.30 -7.66
CA GLN A 117 21.62 18.09 -7.51
C GLN A 117 20.59 17.67 -8.55
N GLY A 118 19.30 17.92 -8.27
CA GLY A 118 18.20 17.72 -9.22
C GLY A 118 18.12 16.30 -9.80
N ASP A 119 17.85 16.22 -11.11
CA ASP A 119 17.61 14.96 -11.84
C ASP A 119 18.79 13.99 -11.80
N ASP A 120 20.00 14.49 -11.62
CA ASP A 120 21.19 13.65 -11.56
C ASP A 120 21.23 12.78 -10.29
N LEU A 121 20.58 13.21 -9.20
CA LEU A 121 20.39 12.36 -8.02
C LEU A 121 19.47 11.17 -8.31
N THR A 122 18.43 11.39 -9.12
CA THR A 122 17.52 10.32 -9.57
C THR A 122 18.25 9.32 -10.45
N LYS A 123 19.03 9.79 -11.44
CA LYS A 123 19.86 8.94 -12.31
C LYS A 123 20.91 8.16 -11.51
N ARG A 124 21.56 8.80 -10.53
CA ARG A 124 22.50 8.13 -9.61
C ARG A 124 21.83 7.00 -8.83
N ASN A 125 20.62 7.21 -8.32
CA ASN A 125 19.88 6.15 -7.63
C ASN A 125 19.54 4.99 -8.56
N VAL A 126 19.15 5.25 -9.82
CA VAL A 126 18.93 4.20 -10.83
C VAL A 126 20.22 3.38 -11.05
N LEU A 127 21.34 4.06 -11.32
CA LEU A 127 22.65 3.43 -11.57
C LEU A 127 23.18 2.61 -10.38
N LEU A 128 22.91 3.06 -9.16
CA LEU A 128 23.36 2.36 -7.94
C LEU A 128 22.42 1.22 -7.51
N THR A 129 21.17 1.25 -7.99
CA THR A 129 20.18 0.18 -7.78
C THR A 129 20.43 -0.98 -8.73
N TYR A 130 20.57 -0.71 -10.03
CA TYR A 130 20.75 -1.74 -11.05
C TYR A 130 22.22 -1.91 -11.40
N VAL A 131 22.87 -2.82 -10.68
CA VAL A 131 24.34 -2.93 -10.70
C VAL A 131 24.84 -3.86 -11.79
N THR A 132 23.96 -4.67 -12.36
CA THR A 132 24.20 -5.45 -13.57
C THR A 132 22.90 -5.48 -14.38
N ALA A 133 22.98 -5.08 -15.64
CA ALA A 133 21.87 -5.01 -16.58
C ALA A 133 21.66 -6.38 -17.25
N TYR A 134 20.54 -6.55 -17.97
CA TYR A 134 20.27 -7.79 -18.70
C TYR A 134 21.38 -8.09 -19.71
N MET A 135 21.89 -9.33 -19.71
CA MET A 135 23.05 -9.76 -20.50
C MET A 135 24.29 -8.88 -20.27
N GLY A 136 24.41 -8.28 -19.09
CA GLY A 136 25.46 -7.33 -18.75
C GLY A 136 26.80 -7.99 -18.42
N ALA A 137 27.82 -7.14 -18.28
CA ALA A 137 29.09 -7.48 -17.67
C ALA A 137 29.12 -6.96 -16.22
N TYR A 138 29.92 -7.60 -15.36
CA TYR A 138 30.22 -7.08 -14.04
C TYR A 138 31.11 -5.84 -14.15
N THR A 139 30.56 -4.69 -13.85
CA THR A 139 31.29 -3.42 -13.86
C THR A 139 31.70 -3.02 -12.45
N SER A 140 32.96 -2.59 -12.28
CA SER A 140 33.46 -2.12 -10.99
C SER A 140 33.18 -0.62 -10.81
N GLY A 141 32.60 -0.24 -9.68
CA GLY A 141 32.54 1.17 -9.25
C GLY A 141 31.63 2.05 -10.09
N THR A 142 32.20 3.07 -10.74
CA THR A 142 31.51 4.12 -11.52
C THR A 142 31.40 3.78 -13.00
N LYS A 143 31.30 2.50 -13.38
CA LYS A 143 31.17 2.13 -14.79
C LYS A 143 29.71 1.81 -15.11
N PRO A 144 29.17 2.32 -16.23
CA PRO A 144 27.77 2.11 -16.60
C PRO A 144 27.43 0.63 -16.71
N ALA A 145 26.21 0.27 -16.32
CA ALA A 145 25.67 -1.07 -16.53
C ALA A 145 25.06 -1.11 -17.94
N ILE A 146 25.80 -1.65 -18.89
CA ILE A 146 25.37 -1.69 -20.30
C ILE A 146 24.70 -3.03 -20.57
N GLU A 147 23.46 -3.00 -21.07
CA GLU A 147 22.76 -4.19 -21.54
C GLU A 147 23.57 -4.90 -22.61
N GLU A 148 23.54 -6.23 -22.59
CA GLU A 148 24.22 -7.06 -23.58
C GLU A 148 25.75 -6.89 -23.65
N ALA A 149 26.39 -6.20 -22.71
CA ALA A 149 27.84 -6.06 -22.69
C ALA A 149 28.60 -7.32 -22.23
N GLY A 150 27.89 -8.34 -21.75
CA GLY A 150 28.44 -9.61 -21.29
C GLY A 150 27.45 -10.78 -21.47
N SER A 151 27.50 -11.73 -20.54
CA SER A 151 26.59 -12.89 -20.52
C SER A 151 25.86 -13.13 -19.19
N HIS A 152 25.76 -12.10 -18.34
CA HIS A 152 24.96 -12.17 -17.12
C HIS A 152 23.46 -12.11 -17.44
N VAL A 153 22.76 -13.25 -17.35
CA VAL A 153 21.35 -13.34 -17.79
C VAL A 153 20.33 -12.63 -16.88
N GLY A 154 20.70 -12.35 -15.63
CA GLY A 154 19.83 -11.66 -14.67
C GLY A 154 20.11 -10.17 -14.56
N ILE A 155 19.14 -9.44 -14.02
CA ILE A 155 19.28 -8.07 -13.56
C ILE A 155 19.51 -8.09 -12.05
N ASP A 156 20.61 -7.51 -11.62
CA ASP A 156 20.97 -7.43 -10.20
C ASP A 156 20.43 -6.14 -9.59
N ILE A 157 19.40 -6.31 -8.75
CA ILE A 157 18.70 -5.23 -8.07
C ILE A 157 19.25 -5.13 -6.66
N ARG A 158 20.17 -4.19 -6.46
CA ARG A 158 20.73 -3.92 -5.14
C ARG A 158 19.63 -3.40 -4.22
N ALA A 159 19.55 -3.96 -3.02
CA ALA A 159 18.59 -3.56 -1.98
C ALA A 159 19.10 -4.03 -0.61
N ALA A 160 18.58 -3.45 0.46
CA ALA A 160 19.00 -3.81 1.82
C ALA A 160 18.62 -5.27 2.16
N LYS A 161 19.39 -5.88 3.07
CA LYS A 161 19.04 -7.20 3.62
C LYS A 161 17.61 -7.17 4.18
N GLY A 162 16.77 -8.11 3.80
CA GLY A 162 15.40 -8.21 4.30
C GLY A 162 14.36 -7.48 3.45
N THR A 163 14.72 -6.82 2.34
CA THR A 163 13.74 -6.19 1.46
C THR A 163 12.75 -7.25 0.93
N PRO A 164 11.42 -7.06 1.06
CA PRO A 164 10.43 -8.00 0.56
C PRO A 164 10.55 -8.27 -0.94
N VAL A 165 10.47 -9.55 -1.31
CA VAL A 165 10.48 -10.02 -2.69
C VAL A 165 9.10 -10.58 -3.05
N TYR A 166 8.56 -10.18 -4.20
CA TYR A 166 7.21 -10.50 -4.63
C TYR A 166 7.17 -11.33 -5.92
N ALA A 167 6.17 -12.21 -6.02
CA ALA A 167 5.84 -12.91 -7.25
C ALA A 167 5.36 -11.89 -8.31
N ILE A 168 6.03 -11.84 -9.46
CA ILE A 168 5.76 -10.83 -10.50
C ILE A 168 4.43 -11.04 -11.20
N ALA A 169 3.90 -12.26 -11.18
CA ALA A 169 2.66 -12.67 -11.82
C ALA A 169 2.10 -13.91 -11.10
N ASN A 170 0.84 -14.25 -11.39
CA ASN A 170 0.24 -15.51 -10.93
C ASN A 170 1.07 -16.70 -11.43
N GLY A 171 1.31 -17.70 -10.59
CA GLY A 171 2.17 -18.82 -10.99
C GLY A 171 2.25 -19.95 -9.97
N ARG A 172 3.08 -20.92 -10.31
CA ARG A 172 3.41 -22.08 -9.47
C ARG A 172 4.89 -22.06 -9.13
N VAL A 173 5.20 -22.16 -7.84
CA VAL A 173 6.58 -22.30 -7.38
C VAL A 173 7.09 -23.68 -7.79
N VAL A 174 8.07 -23.74 -8.68
CA VAL A 174 8.68 -24.99 -9.18
C VAL A 174 10.04 -25.29 -8.55
N LYS A 175 10.58 -24.34 -7.80
CA LYS A 175 11.78 -24.53 -6.97
C LYS A 175 11.74 -23.55 -5.80
N SER A 176 12.03 -24.04 -4.60
CA SER A 176 12.31 -23.20 -3.43
C SER A 176 13.32 -23.93 -2.54
N LYS A 177 14.60 -23.57 -2.66
CA LYS A 177 15.70 -24.27 -1.97
C LYS A 177 16.93 -23.40 -1.81
N GLU A 178 17.94 -23.92 -1.12
CA GLU A 178 19.26 -23.31 -1.00
C GLU A 178 20.31 -24.19 -1.70
N ASP A 179 21.19 -23.59 -2.49
CA ASP A 179 22.38 -24.24 -3.05
C ASP A 179 23.60 -23.32 -3.04
N ALA A 180 24.79 -23.90 -3.23
CA ALA A 180 26.06 -23.19 -3.10
C ALA A 180 26.26 -22.08 -4.15
N SER A 181 25.61 -22.17 -5.31
CA SER A 181 25.77 -21.20 -6.40
C SER A 181 24.72 -20.09 -6.27
N SER A 182 23.45 -20.45 -6.38
CA SER A 182 22.33 -19.50 -6.39
C SER A 182 22.00 -18.96 -4.99
N GLY A 183 22.53 -19.58 -3.93
CA GLY A 183 22.11 -19.29 -2.56
C GLY A 183 20.68 -19.77 -2.36
N LYS A 184 19.89 -19.00 -1.59
CA LYS A 184 18.45 -19.24 -1.47
C LYS A 184 17.75 -18.75 -2.73
N VAL A 185 17.05 -19.65 -3.39
CA VAL A 185 16.44 -19.43 -4.69
C VAL A 185 14.98 -19.86 -4.73
N VAL A 186 14.15 -19.01 -5.34
CA VAL A 186 12.77 -19.32 -5.76
C VAL A 186 12.68 -19.28 -7.28
N VAL A 187 11.99 -20.25 -7.88
CA VAL A 187 11.62 -20.23 -9.30
C VAL A 187 10.12 -20.41 -9.42
N ILE A 188 9.44 -19.54 -10.17
CA ILE A 188 8.00 -19.57 -10.38
C ILE A 188 7.72 -19.76 -11.87
N GLU A 189 6.99 -20.82 -12.19
CA GLU A 189 6.40 -21.05 -13.50
C GLU A 189 5.17 -20.18 -13.69
N HIS A 190 5.13 -19.44 -14.79
CA HIS A 190 4.01 -18.59 -15.21
C HIS A 190 3.44 -19.13 -16.52
N PRO A 191 2.39 -19.99 -16.48
CA PRO A 191 1.76 -20.49 -17.69
C PRO A 191 0.89 -19.42 -18.35
N ASP A 192 0.72 -19.53 -19.68
CA ASP A 192 -0.22 -18.76 -20.48
C ASP A 192 -0.06 -17.22 -20.41
N VAL A 193 1.19 -16.77 -20.30
CA VAL A 193 1.55 -15.34 -20.23
C VAL A 193 1.98 -14.77 -21.59
N PRO A 194 1.85 -13.46 -21.84
CA PRO A 194 2.24 -12.85 -23.12
C PRO A 194 3.70 -13.09 -23.46
N SER A 195 3.99 -13.50 -24.69
CA SER A 195 5.36 -13.61 -25.18
C SER A 195 5.91 -12.24 -25.59
N LEU A 196 7.12 -11.89 -25.12
CA LEU A 196 7.83 -10.70 -25.60
C LEU A 196 8.34 -10.88 -27.04
N GLU A 197 8.80 -12.08 -27.39
CA GLU A 197 9.42 -12.39 -28.69
C GLU A 197 8.42 -12.55 -29.81
N ASN A 198 7.23 -13.06 -29.47
CA ASN A 198 6.16 -13.33 -30.41
C ASN A 198 4.90 -12.59 -29.95
N PRO A 199 4.81 -11.27 -30.17
CA PRO A 199 3.66 -10.47 -29.76
C PRO A 199 2.34 -11.07 -30.23
N GLY A 200 1.34 -11.10 -29.34
CA GLY A 200 0.04 -11.71 -29.61
C GLY A 200 -0.02 -13.22 -29.35
N THR A 201 1.09 -13.86 -28.98
CA THR A 201 1.11 -15.26 -28.54
C THR A 201 1.29 -15.38 -27.03
N LYS A 202 0.92 -16.54 -26.49
CA LYS A 202 1.15 -16.90 -25.10
C LYS A 202 2.25 -17.95 -25.00
N THR A 203 3.03 -17.88 -23.93
CA THR A 203 4.09 -18.84 -23.62
C THR A 203 4.12 -19.13 -22.13
N THR A 204 5.08 -19.94 -21.71
CA THR A 204 5.46 -20.14 -20.31
C THR A 204 6.77 -19.41 -20.06
N TYR A 205 6.82 -18.58 -19.03
CA TYR A 205 8.08 -18.04 -18.51
C TYR A 205 8.33 -18.56 -17.10
N TYR A 206 9.60 -18.62 -16.72
CA TYR A 206 10.03 -18.95 -15.37
C TYR A 206 10.74 -17.74 -14.77
N SER A 207 10.11 -17.10 -13.78
CA SER A 207 10.78 -16.05 -13.01
C SER A 207 11.67 -16.67 -11.95
N VAL A 208 12.85 -16.11 -11.77
CA VAL A 208 13.89 -16.64 -10.90
C VAL A 208 14.37 -15.54 -9.97
N TYR A 209 14.46 -15.87 -8.69
CA TYR A 209 14.83 -14.98 -7.60
C TYR A 209 15.96 -15.64 -6.82
N MET A 210 17.20 -15.13 -6.92
CA MET A 210 18.35 -15.71 -6.21
C MET A 210 18.91 -14.80 -5.12
N HIS A 211 19.88 -15.33 -4.38
CA HIS A 211 20.61 -14.63 -3.32
C HIS A 211 19.71 -14.17 -2.16
N MET A 212 18.54 -14.79 -1.98
CA MET A 212 17.56 -14.40 -0.98
C MET A 212 18.06 -14.64 0.45
N ASP A 213 17.48 -13.94 1.43
CA ASP A 213 17.75 -14.14 2.86
C ASP A 213 16.71 -15.10 3.49
N THR A 214 15.45 -14.98 3.08
CA THR A 214 14.35 -15.86 3.52
C THR A 214 13.60 -16.46 2.33
N LEU A 215 13.11 -17.68 2.50
CA LEU A 215 12.22 -18.37 1.57
C LEU A 215 10.86 -18.53 2.26
N MET A 216 9.85 -17.83 1.76
CA MET A 216 8.47 -17.90 2.27
C MET A 216 7.57 -18.74 1.37
N ALA A 217 7.96 -18.90 0.10
CA ALA A 217 7.32 -19.79 -0.85
C ALA A 217 7.84 -21.22 -0.74
N THR A 218 6.97 -22.21 -0.97
CA THR A 218 7.33 -23.64 -0.96
C THR A 218 7.11 -24.28 -2.33
N GLU A 219 7.91 -25.30 -2.67
CA GLU A 219 7.78 -25.99 -3.95
C GLU A 219 6.40 -26.64 -4.12
N GLY A 220 5.75 -26.38 -5.25
CA GLY A 220 4.38 -26.77 -5.58
C GLY A 220 3.32 -25.71 -5.22
N GLN A 221 3.66 -24.69 -4.43
CA GLN A 221 2.73 -23.63 -4.00
C GLN A 221 2.21 -22.81 -5.18
N ILE A 222 0.91 -22.52 -5.17
CA ILE A 222 0.30 -21.53 -6.05
C ILE A 222 0.39 -20.16 -5.40
N VAL A 223 0.90 -19.20 -6.16
CA VAL A 223 1.12 -17.83 -5.72
C VAL A 223 0.38 -16.88 -6.65
N ASP A 224 -0.30 -15.91 -6.02
CA ASP A 224 -0.88 -14.79 -6.75
C ASP A 224 0.20 -13.74 -7.03
N LYS A 225 0.01 -12.95 -8.08
CA LYS A 225 0.77 -11.74 -8.35
C LYS A 225 0.78 -10.84 -7.11
N GLY A 226 1.96 -10.42 -6.65
CA GLY A 226 2.11 -9.62 -5.44
C GLY A 226 2.17 -10.42 -4.14
N ALA A 227 2.08 -11.75 -4.18
CA ALA A 227 2.39 -12.56 -3.02
C ALA A 227 3.87 -12.39 -2.65
N GLN A 228 4.15 -12.15 -1.37
CA GLN A 228 5.52 -12.12 -0.87
C GLN A 228 6.08 -13.54 -0.83
N ILE A 229 7.23 -13.76 -1.47
CA ILE A 229 7.86 -15.08 -1.63
C ILE A 229 9.16 -15.21 -0.84
N GLY A 230 9.66 -14.10 -0.29
CA GLY A 230 10.81 -14.08 0.61
C GLY A 230 11.38 -12.68 0.76
N THR A 231 12.68 -12.59 1.03
CA THR A 231 13.39 -11.32 1.22
C THR A 231 14.78 -11.31 0.59
N VAL A 232 15.28 -10.13 0.24
CA VAL A 232 16.63 -9.91 -0.32
C VAL A 232 17.71 -10.30 0.67
N GLY A 233 18.77 -10.96 0.17
CA GLY A 233 19.90 -11.39 0.98
C GLY A 233 21.24 -11.24 0.26
N MET A 234 22.20 -12.01 0.75
CA MET A 234 23.55 -12.16 0.20
C MET A 234 24.00 -13.60 0.45
N THR A 235 23.30 -14.55 -0.18
CA THR A 235 23.56 -15.99 -0.07
C THR A 235 24.14 -16.55 -1.38
N GLY A 236 24.77 -17.73 -1.33
CA GLY A 236 25.43 -18.31 -2.51
C GLY A 236 26.69 -17.53 -2.91
N THR A 237 26.85 -17.23 -4.20
CA THR A 237 28.01 -16.50 -4.74
C THR A 237 27.89 -14.97 -4.69
N ALA A 238 26.81 -14.43 -4.12
CA ALA A 238 26.62 -12.98 -4.00
C ALA A 238 27.72 -12.31 -3.15
N THR A 239 28.22 -11.17 -3.62
CA THR A 239 29.27 -10.40 -2.94
C THR A 239 28.77 -9.13 -2.25
N THR A 240 27.48 -8.81 -2.41
CA THR A 240 26.77 -7.69 -1.77
C THR A 240 25.29 -8.05 -1.63
N TYR A 241 24.52 -7.29 -0.84
CA TYR A 241 23.07 -7.49 -0.74
C TYR A 241 22.36 -7.01 -2.02
N HIS A 242 21.74 -7.96 -2.72
CA HIS A 242 20.96 -7.71 -3.94
C HIS A 242 20.03 -8.90 -4.23
N LEU A 243 19.02 -8.64 -5.07
CA LEU A 243 18.23 -9.68 -5.71
C LEU A 243 18.77 -9.88 -7.14
N HIS A 244 19.24 -11.08 -7.46
CA HIS A 244 19.40 -11.49 -8.86
C HIS A 244 18.03 -11.92 -9.38
N PHE A 245 17.54 -11.21 -10.39
CA PHE A 245 16.22 -11.44 -10.97
C PHE A 245 16.33 -11.71 -12.48
N GLN A 246 15.90 -12.90 -12.91
CA GLN A 246 15.92 -13.30 -14.33
C GLN A 246 14.57 -13.90 -14.75
N LEU A 247 14.35 -13.90 -16.07
CA LEU A 247 13.18 -14.52 -16.70
C LEU A 247 13.64 -15.52 -17.76
N ASP A 248 13.52 -16.81 -17.45
CA ASP A 248 13.88 -17.89 -18.35
C ASP A 248 12.71 -18.25 -19.25
N LYS A 249 13.02 -18.55 -20.52
CA LYS A 249 12.04 -19.06 -21.49
C LYS A 249 11.77 -20.53 -21.23
N LYS A 250 10.59 -21.00 -21.62
CA LYS A 250 10.21 -22.42 -21.56
C LYS A 250 11.23 -23.37 -22.19
N GLU A 251 11.90 -22.94 -23.25
CA GLU A 251 12.83 -23.75 -24.02
C GLU A 251 14.19 -23.90 -23.32
N ALA A 252 14.44 -23.17 -22.23
CA ALA A 252 15.67 -23.32 -21.48
C ALA A 252 15.79 -24.77 -20.95
N PRO A 253 16.98 -25.39 -21.07
CA PRO A 253 17.16 -26.80 -20.70
C PRO A 253 17.00 -27.06 -19.19
N PHE A 254 17.13 -26.02 -18.37
CA PHE A 254 16.97 -26.08 -16.92
C PHE A 254 16.68 -24.67 -16.37
N HIS A 255 16.10 -24.63 -15.17
CA HIS A 255 15.80 -23.39 -14.44
C HIS A 255 16.38 -23.46 -13.02
N PRO A 256 17.10 -22.43 -12.53
CA PRO A 256 17.47 -21.23 -13.26
C PRO A 256 18.52 -21.51 -14.34
N TYR A 257 18.35 -20.91 -15.52
CA TYR A 257 19.27 -21.06 -16.64
C TYR A 257 20.54 -20.24 -16.45
N TRP A 258 21.67 -20.77 -16.95
CA TRP A 258 22.95 -20.06 -17.00
C TRP A 258 23.72 -20.45 -18.28
N PRO A 259 24.37 -19.50 -18.99
CA PRO A 259 24.85 -19.72 -20.36
C PRO A 259 26.11 -20.58 -20.51
N PHE A 260 26.90 -20.78 -19.45
CA PHE A 260 28.14 -21.56 -19.50
C PHE A 260 28.54 -22.12 -18.12
N THR A 261 29.23 -23.24 -18.08
CA THR A 261 29.75 -23.86 -16.86
C THR A 261 31.13 -23.31 -16.49
N PHE A 262 31.55 -23.48 -15.22
CA PHE A 262 32.94 -23.20 -14.80
C PHE A 262 33.97 -23.94 -15.65
N SER A 263 33.65 -25.16 -16.11
CA SER A 263 34.52 -25.94 -16.98
C SER A 263 34.66 -25.33 -18.37
N GLU A 264 33.57 -24.81 -18.94
CA GLU A 264 33.60 -24.11 -20.23
C GLU A 264 34.40 -22.81 -20.14
N ALA A 265 34.26 -22.04 -19.05
CA ALA A 265 35.08 -20.85 -18.79
C ALA A 265 36.58 -21.20 -18.67
N ALA A 266 36.91 -22.20 -17.84
CA ALA A 266 38.29 -22.64 -17.66
C ALA A 266 38.90 -23.17 -18.96
N SER A 267 38.12 -23.88 -19.79
CA SER A 267 38.56 -24.35 -21.11
C SER A 267 38.83 -23.20 -22.08
N ALA A 268 38.14 -22.08 -21.91
CA ALA A 268 38.40 -20.85 -22.64
C ALA A 268 39.56 -20.02 -22.06
N GLY A 269 40.26 -20.54 -21.03
CA GLY A 269 41.36 -19.85 -20.36
C GLY A 269 40.92 -18.70 -19.45
N MET A 270 39.65 -18.69 -19.04
CA MET A 270 39.03 -17.62 -18.26
C MET A 270 38.57 -18.16 -16.90
N ASP A 271 38.59 -17.31 -15.88
CA ASP A 271 37.74 -17.54 -14.71
C ASP A 271 36.27 -17.18 -15.03
N PHE A 272 35.37 -17.51 -14.12
CA PHE A 272 33.94 -17.30 -14.30
C PHE A 272 33.59 -15.83 -14.58
N PHE A 273 34.12 -14.89 -13.79
CA PHE A 273 33.82 -13.46 -13.92
C PHE A 273 34.35 -12.88 -15.24
N THR A 274 35.54 -13.34 -15.65
CA THR A 274 36.14 -13.00 -16.94
C THR A 274 35.28 -13.54 -18.08
N GLY A 275 34.78 -14.78 -17.96
CA GLY A 275 33.86 -15.37 -18.93
C GLY A 275 32.57 -14.56 -19.08
N VAL A 276 31.93 -14.15 -17.96
CA VAL A 276 30.75 -13.27 -17.99
C VAL A 276 31.07 -11.95 -18.70
N ASN A 277 32.17 -11.30 -18.32
CA ASN A 277 32.55 -9.98 -18.83
C ASN A 277 32.94 -10.01 -20.31
N GLN A 278 33.45 -11.12 -20.81
CA GLN A 278 33.75 -11.33 -22.23
C GLN A 278 32.56 -11.88 -23.03
N GLY A 279 31.41 -12.10 -22.39
CA GLY A 279 30.20 -12.58 -23.06
C GLY A 279 30.26 -14.06 -23.44
N LEU A 280 31.01 -14.89 -22.71
CA LEU A 280 31.04 -16.33 -22.97
C LEU A 280 29.61 -16.90 -22.90
N GLY A 281 29.18 -17.59 -23.96
CA GLY A 281 27.84 -18.18 -24.04
C GLY A 281 26.69 -17.17 -24.21
N LYS A 282 26.98 -15.91 -24.55
CA LYS A 282 25.97 -14.84 -24.72
C LYS A 282 24.83 -15.24 -25.66
N GLU A 283 25.13 -15.94 -26.76
CA GLU A 283 24.13 -16.40 -27.73
C GLU A 283 23.13 -17.36 -27.08
N LYS A 284 23.62 -18.27 -26.22
CA LYS A 284 22.76 -19.18 -25.46
C LYS A 284 21.93 -18.42 -24.42
N GLY A 285 22.50 -17.40 -23.78
CA GLY A 285 21.77 -16.51 -22.87
C GLY A 285 20.58 -15.86 -23.59
N LEU A 286 20.82 -15.17 -24.70
CA LEU A 286 19.77 -14.55 -25.52
C LEU A 286 18.75 -15.57 -26.06
N GLN A 287 19.20 -16.80 -26.34
CA GLN A 287 18.32 -17.88 -26.78
C GLN A 287 17.35 -18.33 -25.69
N TYR A 288 17.81 -18.46 -24.44
CA TYR A 288 17.07 -19.15 -23.37
C TYR A 288 16.52 -18.23 -22.27
N THR A 289 16.88 -16.95 -22.26
CA THR A 289 16.35 -15.93 -21.35
C THR A 289 15.83 -14.72 -22.11
N THR A 290 15.01 -13.92 -21.46
CA THR A 290 14.56 -12.62 -22.00
C THR A 290 14.76 -11.52 -20.97
N ASN A 291 14.76 -10.26 -21.41
CA ASN A 291 14.83 -9.13 -20.51
C ASN A 291 13.58 -9.09 -19.63
N ALA A 292 13.76 -9.37 -18.35
CA ALA A 292 12.66 -9.46 -17.40
C ALA A 292 11.93 -8.14 -17.22
N PHE A 293 12.63 -7.01 -17.25
CA PHE A 293 12.01 -5.69 -17.07
C PHE A 293 11.35 -5.16 -18.34
N ASP A 294 11.81 -5.54 -19.54
CA ASP A 294 11.05 -5.26 -20.77
C ASP A 294 9.73 -6.01 -20.76
N TRP A 295 9.76 -7.29 -20.36
CA TRP A 295 8.54 -8.09 -20.21
C TRP A 295 7.62 -7.50 -19.14
N ILE A 296 8.13 -7.15 -17.95
CA ILE A 296 7.33 -6.49 -16.90
C ILE A 296 6.76 -5.18 -17.43
N ASN A 297 7.55 -4.30 -18.02
CA ASN A 297 7.08 -2.99 -18.50
C ASN A 297 6.01 -3.10 -19.59
N ALA A 298 6.06 -4.12 -20.44
CA ALA A 298 5.03 -4.39 -21.43
C ALA A 298 3.71 -4.91 -20.81
N ASN A 299 3.74 -5.33 -19.55
CA ASN A 299 2.68 -6.11 -18.91
C ASN A 299 2.23 -5.60 -17.52
N VAL A 300 2.94 -4.64 -16.94
CA VAL A 300 2.42 -3.79 -15.87
C VAL A 300 1.27 -3.03 -16.49
N ALA A 301 0.09 -3.07 -15.87
CA ALA A 301 -1.06 -2.35 -16.37
C ALA A 301 -0.63 -0.92 -16.70
N ALA A 302 -0.83 -0.49 -17.95
CA ALA A 302 -0.78 0.94 -18.27
C ALA A 302 -1.65 1.66 -17.24
N PRO A 303 -1.31 2.89 -16.80
CA PRO A 303 -2.31 3.72 -16.15
C PRO A 303 -3.51 3.70 -17.08
N VAL A 304 -4.63 3.20 -16.58
CA VAL A 304 -5.91 3.35 -17.25
C VAL A 304 -6.14 4.86 -17.27
N GLU A 305 -5.78 5.53 -18.36
CA GLU A 305 -6.63 6.62 -18.83
C GLU A 305 -7.99 5.97 -19.07
N ALA A 306 -8.93 6.19 -18.15
CA ALA A 306 -10.22 5.50 -18.13
C ALA A 306 -11.05 5.83 -19.36
N THR A 307 -10.80 5.08 -20.43
CA THR A 307 -11.63 4.91 -21.61
C THR A 307 -12.16 3.49 -21.57
N THR A 308 -13.38 3.32 -21.07
CA THR A 308 -14.09 2.03 -21.08
C THR A 308 -15.15 1.99 -22.17
N THR A 309 -14.94 1.11 -23.16
CA THR A 309 -15.95 0.47 -24.03
C THR A 309 -15.32 -0.88 -24.43
N THR A 310 -15.96 -2.06 -24.45
CA THR A 310 -17.34 -2.52 -24.28
C THR A 310 -17.32 -4.06 -24.15
N ASN A 311 -18.27 -4.57 -23.38
CA ASN A 311 -18.83 -5.93 -23.23
C ASN A 311 -18.55 -7.03 -24.27
N ALA A 312 -18.45 -8.29 -23.78
CA ALA A 312 -19.30 -9.39 -24.25
C ALA A 312 -19.46 -10.48 -23.16
N ASN A 313 -20.69 -10.95 -23.06
CA ASN A 313 -21.34 -11.76 -22.05
C ASN A 313 -21.08 -13.27 -22.25
N THR A 314 -21.10 -14.09 -21.18
CA THR A 314 -21.73 -15.44 -21.21
C THR A 314 -22.11 -15.93 -19.80
N ASN A 315 -23.37 -16.35 -19.71
CA ASN A 315 -24.08 -16.95 -18.57
C ASN A 315 -23.45 -18.26 -18.06
N THR A 316 -23.64 -18.58 -16.78
CA THR A 316 -24.49 -19.72 -16.36
C THR A 316 -24.84 -19.71 -14.86
N THR A 317 -26.09 -20.09 -14.63
CA THR A 317 -26.89 -20.38 -13.43
C THR A 317 -26.24 -21.21 -12.32
N GLU A 318 -26.55 -20.91 -11.04
CA GLU A 318 -27.34 -21.79 -10.14
C GLU A 318 -27.66 -21.12 -8.78
N THR A 319 -28.78 -21.53 -8.18
CA THR A 319 -29.44 -21.06 -6.94
C THR A 319 -29.59 -22.29 -6.01
N PRO A 320 -30.08 -22.16 -4.75
CA PRO A 320 -29.48 -21.62 -3.51
C PRO A 320 -29.23 -22.74 -2.45
N LEU A 321 -28.55 -22.45 -1.32
CA LEU A 321 -28.89 -23.01 -0.01
C LEU A 321 -28.16 -22.33 1.17
N ASN A 322 -28.83 -22.40 2.31
CA ASN A 322 -28.75 -21.59 3.52
C ASN A 322 -27.93 -22.29 4.65
N THR A 323 -27.49 -21.47 5.61
CA THR A 323 -27.33 -21.69 7.06
C THR A 323 -25.93 -21.81 7.68
N ASN A 324 -25.77 -20.91 8.66
CA ASN A 324 -25.04 -21.01 9.93
C ASN A 324 -23.57 -20.55 10.01
N ALA A 325 -23.46 -19.41 10.67
CA ALA A 325 -22.29 -18.87 11.34
C ALA A 325 -21.65 -19.84 12.35
N ASN A 326 -20.33 -19.71 12.52
CA ASN A 326 -19.78 -19.49 13.86
C ASN A 326 -18.41 -18.83 13.81
N VAL A 327 -18.28 -17.80 14.64
CA VAL A 327 -17.10 -17.00 14.98
C VAL A 327 -16.27 -17.75 16.01
N ILE A 328 -14.93 -17.74 15.91
CA ILE A 328 -14.05 -17.70 17.08
C ILE A 328 -12.89 -16.72 16.83
N ASN A 329 -12.87 -15.70 17.69
CA ASN A 329 -11.83 -14.70 17.92
C ASN A 329 -10.73 -15.29 18.82
N ALA A 330 -9.50 -14.85 18.69
CA ALA A 330 -8.47 -15.00 19.71
C ALA A 330 -7.65 -13.72 19.87
N ASN A 331 -8.17 -12.80 20.70
CA ASN A 331 -7.39 -11.90 21.54
C ASN A 331 -7.83 -12.15 22.99
N THR A 332 -6.87 -12.43 23.87
CA THR A 332 -7.03 -12.46 25.35
C THR A 332 -6.02 -11.42 25.87
N ASN A 333 -6.26 -10.55 26.85
CA ASN A 333 -7.13 -10.52 28.03
C ASN A 333 -7.78 -9.12 28.12
N THR A 334 -8.98 -8.91 28.66
CA THR A 334 -9.32 -9.01 30.09
C THR A 334 -10.84 -8.94 30.23
N GLU A 335 -11.40 -9.78 31.11
CA GLU A 335 -12.83 -9.85 31.44
C GLU A 335 -13.38 -8.53 32.02
N VAL A 336 -14.53 -8.07 31.50
CA VAL A 336 -15.58 -7.44 32.31
C VAL A 336 -16.94 -7.97 31.83
N ALA A 337 -17.78 -8.30 32.80
CA ALA A 337 -18.99 -9.10 32.72
C ALA A 337 -20.07 -8.62 31.72
N ASN A 338 -20.76 -9.61 31.18
CA ASN A 338 -21.97 -9.48 30.39
C ASN A 338 -23.18 -9.24 31.33
N THR A 339 -23.87 -8.10 31.19
CA THR A 339 -25.23 -7.91 31.70
C THR A 339 -26.09 -7.27 30.62
N ASN A 340 -26.98 -8.08 30.03
CA ASN A 340 -28.13 -7.61 29.28
C ASN A 340 -29.06 -6.84 30.23
N SER A 341 -29.14 -5.53 30.06
CA SER A 341 -30.26 -4.72 30.56
C SER A 341 -30.66 -3.75 29.46
N ALA A 342 -31.87 -3.94 28.95
CA ALA A 342 -32.52 -3.03 28.02
C ALA A 342 -32.78 -1.69 28.72
N THR A 343 -32.04 -0.67 28.32
CA THR A 343 -32.45 0.73 28.49
C THR A 343 -32.56 1.33 27.11
N THR A 344 -33.80 1.50 26.67
CA THR A 344 -34.20 2.31 25.52
C THR A 344 -33.79 3.75 25.76
N THR A 345 -32.63 4.15 25.25
CA THR A 345 -32.30 5.57 25.07
C THR A 345 -32.74 6.00 23.68
N ASN A 346 -33.79 6.81 23.63
CA ASN A 346 -34.30 7.48 22.44
C ASN A 346 -33.16 8.17 21.68
N LEU A 347 -32.75 7.62 20.54
CA LEU A 347 -31.78 8.23 19.63
C LEU A 347 -32.46 9.38 18.87
N GLN A 348 -32.25 10.60 19.34
CA GLN A 348 -32.51 11.81 18.56
C GLN A 348 -31.38 11.94 17.51
N VAL A 349 -31.59 11.37 16.32
CA VAL A 349 -30.67 11.56 15.20
C VAL A 349 -30.86 12.99 14.69
N SER A 350 -29.92 13.88 15.02
CA SER A 350 -30.08 15.31 14.76
C SER A 350 -29.73 15.70 13.32
N LYS A 351 -28.86 14.95 12.62
CA LYS A 351 -28.53 15.10 11.18
C LYS A 351 -27.98 13.79 10.62
N PHE A 352 -28.33 13.43 9.39
CA PHE A 352 -27.60 12.40 8.63
C PHE A 352 -27.17 12.96 7.27
N THR A 353 -26.07 12.43 6.74
CA THR A 353 -25.53 12.78 5.42
C THR A 353 -25.28 11.50 4.66
N LEU A 354 -25.97 11.32 3.53
CA LEU A 354 -25.70 10.24 2.59
C LEU A 354 -24.76 10.76 1.53
N PHE A 355 -23.63 10.07 1.33
CA PHE A 355 -22.65 10.40 0.31
C PHE A 355 -22.60 9.29 -0.74
N TYR A 356 -22.89 9.62 -1.99
CA TYR A 356 -22.91 8.66 -3.09
C TYR A 356 -22.20 9.21 -4.33
N PRO A 357 -20.94 8.82 -4.60
CA PRO A 357 -20.20 9.26 -5.76
C PRO A 357 -20.56 8.45 -7.01
N VAL A 358 -20.84 9.12 -8.13
CA VAL A 358 -21.03 8.51 -9.45
C VAL A 358 -20.36 9.35 -10.54
N VAL A 359 -19.79 8.71 -11.56
CA VAL A 359 -19.23 9.39 -12.74
C VAL A 359 -20.29 9.40 -13.84
N MET A 360 -20.68 10.58 -14.33
CA MET A 360 -21.74 10.74 -15.34
C MET A 360 -21.30 11.62 -16.49
N LYS A 361 -21.84 11.37 -17.69
CA LYS A 361 -21.69 12.23 -18.88
C LYS A 361 -22.79 13.28 -18.93
N THR A 362 -22.53 14.39 -19.61
CA THR A 362 -23.54 15.45 -19.84
C THR A 362 -24.81 14.86 -20.47
N GLY A 363 -25.96 15.09 -19.85
CA GLY A 363 -27.28 14.63 -20.29
C GLY A 363 -27.70 13.26 -19.75
N GLU A 364 -26.84 12.53 -19.04
CA GLU A 364 -27.23 11.26 -18.40
C GLU A 364 -28.11 11.50 -17.17
N THR A 365 -29.06 10.60 -16.94
CA THR A 365 -29.94 10.60 -15.78
C THR A 365 -29.68 9.40 -14.88
N ALA A 366 -29.61 9.63 -13.58
CA ALA A 366 -29.47 8.62 -12.53
C ALA A 366 -30.66 8.69 -11.59
N GLU A 367 -31.27 7.55 -11.26
CA GLU A 367 -32.26 7.46 -10.18
C GLU A 367 -31.63 6.89 -8.92
N VAL A 368 -31.78 7.59 -7.80
CA VAL A 368 -31.40 7.18 -6.45
C VAL A 368 -32.66 6.90 -5.66
N THR A 369 -32.76 5.70 -5.10
CA THR A 369 -33.85 5.31 -4.19
C THR A 369 -33.36 5.42 -2.76
N VAL A 370 -34.03 6.20 -1.91
CA VAL A 370 -33.75 6.36 -0.47
C VAL A 370 -34.70 5.45 0.31
N ARG A 371 -34.18 4.54 1.14
CA ARG A 371 -34.97 3.61 1.95
C ARG A 371 -34.74 3.78 3.44
N GLY A 372 -35.81 3.79 4.24
CA GLY A 372 -35.76 3.62 5.68
C GLY A 372 -35.87 2.15 6.07
N LEU A 373 -35.01 1.67 6.96
CA LEU A 373 -35.03 0.29 7.43
C LEU A 373 -35.33 0.21 8.94
N ASP A 374 -35.95 -0.88 9.38
CA ASP A 374 -36.12 -1.23 10.79
C ASP A 374 -34.92 -2.05 11.33
N ALA A 375 -34.97 -2.41 12.62
CA ALA A 375 -33.91 -3.15 13.30
C ALA A 375 -33.64 -4.57 12.73
N SER A 376 -34.56 -5.10 11.92
CA SER A 376 -34.40 -6.37 11.21
C SER A 376 -33.86 -6.20 9.79
N GLY A 377 -33.70 -4.95 9.33
CA GLY A 377 -33.32 -4.61 7.96
C GLY A 377 -34.50 -4.58 6.98
N ALA A 378 -35.74 -4.63 7.45
CA ALA A 378 -36.93 -4.54 6.60
C ALA A 378 -37.30 -3.07 6.32
N ILE A 379 -37.87 -2.79 5.14
CA ILE A 379 -38.29 -1.44 4.76
C ILE A 379 -39.39 -0.97 5.72
N SER A 380 -39.18 0.19 6.33
CA SER A 380 -40.10 0.79 7.29
C SER A 380 -40.15 2.31 7.13
N GLY A 381 -41.33 2.88 7.39
CA GLY A 381 -41.59 4.31 7.24
C GLY A 381 -40.67 5.17 8.10
N LEU A 382 -40.16 6.27 7.53
CA LEU A 382 -39.37 7.25 8.26
C LEU A 382 -40.27 8.37 8.79
N GLY A 383 -40.34 8.50 10.11
CA GLY A 383 -41.01 9.62 10.78
C GLY A 383 -40.16 10.89 10.69
N LEU A 384 -40.27 11.63 9.58
CA LEU A 384 -39.58 12.90 9.39
C LEU A 384 -40.45 14.08 9.86
N SER A 385 -39.85 15.07 10.50
CA SER A 385 -40.51 16.36 10.83
C SER A 385 -40.18 17.48 9.86
N GLU A 386 -39.15 17.30 9.05
CA GLU A 386 -38.66 18.28 8.08
C GLU A 386 -38.33 17.60 6.75
N ASN A 387 -38.22 18.40 5.69
CA ASN A 387 -37.77 17.91 4.40
C ASN A 387 -36.29 17.51 4.45
N ILE A 388 -35.92 16.51 3.64
CA ILE A 388 -34.53 16.21 3.32
C ILE A 388 -34.15 17.03 2.09
N LEU A 389 -33.17 17.91 2.23
CA LEU A 389 -32.60 18.68 1.13
C LEU A 389 -31.59 17.83 0.35
N LEU A 390 -31.64 17.88 -0.98
CA LEU A 390 -30.72 17.16 -1.84
C LEU A 390 -29.87 18.15 -2.64
N THR A 391 -28.56 18.03 -2.56
CA THR A 391 -27.59 18.92 -3.22
C THR A 391 -26.58 18.13 -4.04
N VAL A 392 -26.09 18.75 -5.11
CA VAL A 392 -25.02 18.21 -5.96
C VAL A 392 -23.69 18.79 -5.49
N GLU A 393 -22.69 17.93 -5.26
CA GLU A 393 -21.31 18.34 -4.98
C GLU A 393 -20.34 17.73 -6.01
N GLY A 394 -19.27 18.44 -6.37
CA GLY A 394 -18.23 17.95 -7.29
C GLY A 394 -18.51 18.08 -8.80
N GLY A 395 -19.75 18.35 -9.22
CA GLY A 395 -20.12 18.59 -10.62
C GLY A 395 -21.38 19.45 -10.80
N ALA A 396 -21.93 19.53 -12.02
CA ALA A 396 -23.13 20.32 -12.33
C ALA A 396 -24.28 19.45 -12.87
N GLY A 397 -25.50 19.71 -12.40
CA GLY A 397 -26.71 19.03 -12.84
C GLY A 397 -27.95 19.44 -12.06
N THR A 398 -29.09 18.86 -12.40
CA THR A 398 -30.38 19.13 -11.74
C THR A 398 -30.87 17.89 -10.99
N ILE A 399 -31.37 18.08 -9.76
CA ILE A 399 -32.00 17.01 -8.94
C ILE A 399 -33.51 17.23 -8.91
N THR A 400 -34.27 16.16 -9.14
CA THR A 400 -35.74 16.16 -9.10
C THR A 400 -36.28 14.92 -8.35
N PRO A 401 -37.00 15.09 -7.24
CA PRO A 401 -37.20 16.35 -6.52
C PRO A 401 -35.91 16.78 -5.79
N SER A 402 -35.63 18.07 -5.71
CA SER A 402 -34.47 18.60 -4.96
C SER A 402 -34.64 18.52 -3.43
N GLN A 403 -35.82 18.07 -2.97
CA GLN A 403 -36.12 17.80 -1.58
C GLN A 403 -37.08 16.60 -1.45
N LEU A 404 -36.92 15.79 -0.40
CA LEU A 404 -37.89 14.75 -0.03
C LEU A 404 -38.70 15.21 1.18
N THR A 405 -40.01 15.21 1.05
CA THR A 405 -40.93 15.59 2.12
C THR A 405 -41.22 14.42 3.07
N PRO A 406 -41.66 14.68 4.31
CA PRO A 406 -42.09 13.64 5.24
C PRO A 406 -43.08 12.64 4.66
N GLY A 407 -44.04 13.10 3.85
CA GLY A 407 -45.02 12.23 3.21
C GLY A 407 -44.40 11.26 2.19
N GLN A 408 -43.31 11.63 1.53
CA GLN A 408 -42.66 10.80 0.50
C GLN A 408 -41.87 9.63 1.08
N LEU A 409 -41.50 9.68 2.36
CA LEU A 409 -40.77 8.60 3.06
C LEU A 409 -41.63 7.88 4.11
N ALA A 410 -42.92 8.21 4.20
CA ALA A 410 -43.86 7.58 5.12
C ALA A 410 -44.05 6.07 4.87
N THR A 411 -43.85 5.62 3.63
CA THR A 411 -43.87 4.19 3.22
C THR A 411 -42.51 3.52 3.31
N GLY A 412 -41.46 4.26 3.69
CA GLY A 412 -40.10 3.76 3.85
C GLY A 412 -39.25 3.79 2.58
N GLU A 413 -39.75 4.27 1.45
CA GLU A 413 -38.98 4.39 0.20
C GLU A 413 -39.36 5.65 -0.59
N ALA A 414 -38.38 6.41 -1.08
CA ALA A 414 -38.57 7.52 -2.01
C ALA A 414 -37.55 7.50 -3.15
N ARG A 415 -37.91 8.03 -4.32
CA ARG A 415 -37.04 8.09 -5.50
C ARG A 415 -36.66 9.52 -5.86
N VAL A 416 -35.43 9.68 -6.30
CA VAL A 416 -34.80 10.94 -6.69
C VAL A 416 -34.10 10.75 -8.01
N SER A 417 -34.40 11.58 -9.01
CA SER A 417 -33.70 11.60 -10.28
C SER A 417 -32.68 12.73 -10.30
N PHE A 418 -31.48 12.47 -10.80
CA PHE A 418 -30.45 13.46 -11.08
C PHE A 418 -30.14 13.45 -12.57
N THR A 419 -30.02 14.62 -13.20
CA THR A 419 -29.58 14.77 -14.60
C THR A 419 -28.32 15.62 -14.67
N ALA A 420 -27.24 15.08 -15.23
CA ALA A 420 -25.97 15.79 -15.36
C ALA A 420 -26.03 16.87 -16.43
N THR A 421 -25.56 18.08 -16.13
CA THR A 421 -25.39 19.17 -17.11
C THR A 421 -23.92 19.36 -17.53
N SER A 422 -22.98 18.70 -16.85
CA SER A 422 -21.58 18.57 -17.26
C SER A 422 -21.04 17.17 -16.96
N ALA A 423 -20.02 16.74 -17.69
CA ALA A 423 -19.33 15.47 -17.43
C ALA A 423 -18.39 15.60 -16.21
N GLY A 424 -18.35 14.58 -15.35
CA GLY A 424 -17.45 14.57 -14.19
C GLY A 424 -17.87 13.61 -13.08
N SER A 425 -17.11 13.61 -11.98
CA SER A 425 -17.45 12.91 -10.74
C SER A 425 -18.43 13.76 -9.93
N ILE A 426 -19.58 13.18 -9.60
CA ILE A 426 -20.68 13.89 -8.96
C ILE A 426 -21.09 13.15 -7.70
N ALA A 427 -21.26 13.87 -6.60
CA ALA A 427 -21.83 13.36 -5.36
C ALA A 427 -23.22 13.96 -5.12
N ILE A 428 -24.22 13.10 -4.89
CA ILE A 428 -25.54 13.54 -4.40
C ILE A 428 -25.50 13.48 -2.88
N VAL A 429 -25.74 14.62 -2.26
CA VAL A 429 -25.70 14.80 -0.81
C VAL A 429 -27.11 15.04 -0.30
N ALA A 430 -27.60 14.14 0.53
CA ALA A 430 -28.87 14.31 1.24
C ALA A 430 -28.62 14.88 2.64
N ARG A 431 -29.27 16.01 2.97
CA ARG A 431 -29.18 16.68 4.28
C ARG A 431 -30.57 16.76 4.88
N SER A 432 -30.81 16.10 6.01
CA SER A 432 -32.08 16.26 6.74
C SER A 432 -32.00 17.39 7.76
N GLY A 433 -33.15 18.02 8.02
CA GLY A 433 -33.43 18.68 9.30
C GLY A 433 -33.58 17.69 10.45
N ALA A 434 -33.79 18.21 11.67
CA ALA A 434 -33.94 17.39 12.88
C ALA A 434 -35.07 16.36 12.72
N LEU A 435 -34.83 15.11 13.11
CA LEU A 435 -35.79 14.01 13.03
C LEU A 435 -36.66 13.97 14.30
N SER A 436 -37.95 14.28 14.21
CA SER A 436 -38.89 14.08 15.31
C SER A 436 -39.82 12.90 15.01
N GLY A 437 -39.45 11.74 15.51
CA GLY A 437 -40.27 10.53 15.49
C GLY A 437 -39.89 9.65 16.68
N THR A 438 -40.89 9.22 17.45
CA THR A 438 -40.72 8.25 18.54
C THR A 438 -40.78 6.83 17.97
N GLY A 439 -39.70 6.38 17.33
CA GLY A 439 -39.56 5.02 16.82
C GLY A 439 -38.13 4.74 16.35
N PRO A 440 -37.66 3.47 16.41
CA PRO A 440 -36.28 3.14 16.08
C PRO A 440 -36.08 3.19 14.57
N VAL A 441 -35.52 4.29 14.07
CA VAL A 441 -34.98 4.35 12.72
C VAL A 441 -33.52 3.90 12.79
N MET A 442 -33.22 2.71 12.29
CA MET A 442 -31.84 2.23 12.16
C MET A 442 -31.56 1.93 10.69
N SER A 443 -30.69 2.78 10.12
CA SER A 443 -30.14 2.75 8.77
C SER A 443 -31.03 3.27 7.64
N VAL A 444 -30.43 4.14 6.81
CA VAL A 444 -30.97 4.61 5.53
C VAL A 444 -30.06 4.05 4.43
N THR A 445 -30.62 3.38 3.42
CA THR A 445 -29.85 2.77 2.32
C THR A 445 -30.25 3.37 0.98
N THR A 446 -29.30 3.50 0.04
CA THR A 446 -29.55 4.00 -1.31
C THR A 446 -29.29 2.95 -2.39
N SER A 447 -30.23 2.74 -3.33
CA SER A 447 -30.02 1.88 -4.52
C SER A 447 -30.22 2.67 -5.83
N GLN A 448 -29.43 2.37 -6.87
CA GLN A 448 -29.43 3.13 -8.13
C GLN A 448 -29.93 2.33 -9.33
N THR A 449 -30.64 3.01 -10.24
CA THR A 449 -30.82 2.61 -11.65
C THR A 449 -30.32 3.74 -12.55
N VAL A 450 -29.32 3.48 -13.41
CA VAL A 450 -28.83 4.44 -14.41
C VAL A 450 -29.47 4.13 -15.75
N THR A 451 -30.11 5.12 -16.38
CA THR A 451 -30.72 4.94 -17.70
C THR A 451 -29.99 5.84 -18.70
N SER A 452 -29.21 5.24 -19.60
CA SER A 452 -28.57 5.93 -20.72
C SER A 452 -29.55 5.97 -21.91
N THR A 453 -29.82 7.14 -22.46
CA THR A 453 -30.76 7.30 -23.59
C THR A 453 -30.23 6.82 -24.94
N ASN A 454 -29.04 6.23 -25.01
CA ASN A 454 -28.49 5.69 -26.25
C ASN A 454 -27.95 4.27 -26.04
N THR A 455 -28.85 3.28 -26.15
CA THR A 455 -28.70 1.90 -26.68
C THR A 455 -29.66 0.93 -25.96
N ASN A 456 -30.31 0.05 -26.72
CA ASN A 456 -31.27 -0.96 -26.24
C ASN A 456 -30.61 -2.03 -25.34
N SER A 457 -30.31 -1.69 -24.10
CA SER A 457 -29.88 -2.64 -23.07
C SER A 457 -30.72 -2.48 -21.81
N ALA A 458 -31.14 -3.60 -21.22
CA ALA A 458 -31.94 -3.64 -20.01
C ALA A 458 -31.20 -2.96 -18.83
N PRO A 459 -31.94 -2.32 -17.89
CA PRO A 459 -31.35 -1.59 -16.77
C PRO A 459 -30.44 -2.48 -15.91
N VAL A 460 -29.22 -2.00 -15.62
CA VAL A 460 -28.27 -2.63 -14.69
C VAL A 460 -28.63 -2.18 -13.28
N VAL A 461 -28.99 -3.12 -12.41
CA VAL A 461 -29.25 -2.88 -10.98
C VAL A 461 -27.95 -3.08 -10.21
N VAL A 462 -27.37 -2.00 -9.67
CA VAL A 462 -26.24 -2.06 -8.73
C VAL A 462 -26.80 -1.80 -7.32
N SER A 463 -26.84 -2.83 -6.49
CA SER A 463 -27.11 -2.67 -5.05
C SER A 463 -25.81 -2.52 -4.30
N SER A 464 -25.60 -1.37 -3.66
CA SER A 464 -24.55 -1.19 -2.66
C SER A 464 -25.22 -1.08 -1.28
N ASN A 465 -24.89 -1.99 -0.38
CA ASN A 465 -25.27 -1.86 1.03
C ASN A 465 -24.18 -1.06 1.75
N ASN A 466 -24.20 0.27 1.60
CA ASN A 466 -23.47 1.14 2.52
C ASN A 466 -24.30 1.26 3.80
N ASN A 467 -24.11 0.31 4.72
CA ASN A 467 -24.60 0.45 6.08
C ASN A 467 -23.64 1.37 6.85
N THR A 468 -23.80 2.69 6.69
CA THR A 468 -23.21 3.68 7.61
C THR A 468 -24.21 4.09 8.70
N GLY A 469 -25.00 3.12 9.18
CA GLY A 469 -25.71 3.20 10.44
C GLY A 469 -24.83 2.78 11.61
N THR A 470 -23.68 3.42 11.79
CA THR A 470 -22.95 3.38 13.07
C THR A 470 -23.02 4.77 13.67
N THR A 471 -23.82 4.86 14.73
CA THR A 471 -23.94 5.97 15.65
C THR A 471 -22.58 6.54 16.01
N THR A 472 -22.35 7.81 15.67
CA THR A 472 -21.45 8.68 16.40
C THR A 472 -21.98 8.81 17.82
N THR A 473 -21.52 7.95 18.73
CA THR A 473 -21.36 8.41 20.10
C THR A 473 -20.37 9.56 20.04
N ALA A 474 -20.83 10.76 20.43
CA ALA A 474 -19.96 11.90 20.70
C ALA A 474 -18.69 11.42 21.42
N PRO A 475 -17.49 11.92 21.05
CA PRO A 475 -16.28 11.50 21.74
C PRO A 475 -16.51 11.68 23.23
N SER A 476 -16.29 10.58 23.95
CA SER A 476 -16.34 10.47 25.39
C SER A 476 -15.71 11.74 25.99
N SER A 477 -16.51 12.49 26.75
CA SER A 477 -16.19 13.70 27.53
C SER A 477 -14.80 14.32 27.31
N ILE A 478 -14.74 15.57 26.80
CA ILE A 478 -13.55 16.43 26.99
C ILE A 478 -13.23 16.43 28.48
N THR A 479 -12.11 15.84 28.88
CA THR A 479 -11.78 15.71 30.31
C THR A 479 -10.92 16.88 30.83
N PHE A 480 -10.52 17.80 29.95
CA PHE A 480 -9.75 18.97 30.34
C PHE A 480 -10.65 20.06 30.93
N ALA A 481 -10.36 20.48 32.16
CA ALA A 481 -11.18 21.43 32.91
C ALA A 481 -11.28 22.83 32.26
N ASP A 482 -10.32 23.19 31.42
CA ASP A 482 -10.19 24.49 30.74
C ASP A 482 -10.53 24.46 29.25
N VAL A 483 -11.11 23.35 28.75
CA VAL A 483 -11.57 23.22 27.37
C VAL A 483 -13.07 22.97 27.36
N THR A 484 -13.85 23.95 26.88
CA THR A 484 -15.30 23.84 26.72
C THR A 484 -15.67 23.75 25.23
N SER A 485 -16.94 23.51 24.92
CA SER A 485 -17.42 23.49 23.53
C SER A 485 -17.26 24.82 22.78
N THR A 486 -17.01 25.92 23.49
CA THR A 486 -16.76 27.25 22.90
C THR A 486 -15.28 27.62 22.85
N THR A 487 -14.40 26.81 23.44
CA THR A 487 -12.95 27.03 23.33
C THR A 487 -12.53 26.88 21.86
N LYS A 488 -11.68 27.79 21.38
CA LYS A 488 -11.14 27.70 20.02
C LYS A 488 -10.38 26.38 19.87
N HIS A 489 -10.60 25.67 18.75
CA HIS A 489 -10.03 24.35 18.49
C HIS A 489 -10.46 23.23 19.48
N ALA A 490 -11.53 23.42 20.27
CA ALA A 490 -12.02 22.41 21.20
C ALA A 490 -12.29 21.05 20.54
N ARG A 491 -12.77 21.04 19.30
CA ARG A 491 -13.01 19.81 18.52
C ARG A 491 -11.71 19.06 18.25
N ALA A 492 -10.68 19.75 17.78
CA ALA A 492 -9.38 19.15 17.51
C ALA A 492 -8.79 18.56 18.80
N ILE A 493 -8.87 19.31 19.90
CA ILE A 493 -8.39 18.86 21.21
C ILE A 493 -9.14 17.61 21.68
N ALA A 494 -10.48 17.61 21.58
CA ALA A 494 -11.31 16.46 21.95
C ALA A 494 -10.98 15.22 21.11
N TYR A 495 -10.82 15.39 19.80
CA TYR A 495 -10.50 14.30 18.88
C TYR A 495 -9.15 13.65 19.20
N LEU A 496 -8.13 14.48 19.35
CA LEU A 496 -6.77 14.00 19.61
C LEU A 496 -6.65 13.40 21.01
N GLN A 497 -7.40 13.92 22.00
CA GLN A 497 -7.50 13.29 23.32
C GLN A 497 -8.12 11.90 23.22
N ALA A 498 -9.25 11.75 22.51
CA ALA A 498 -9.92 10.46 22.35
C ALA A 498 -9.05 9.41 21.62
N LYS A 499 -8.16 9.86 20.73
CA LYS A 499 -7.18 9.02 20.03
C LYS A 499 -5.89 8.76 20.83
N ASN A 500 -5.79 9.26 22.06
CA ASN A 500 -4.58 9.23 22.89
C ASN A 500 -3.35 9.87 22.21
N VAL A 501 -3.57 10.85 21.34
CA VAL A 501 -2.54 11.56 20.57
C VAL A 501 -1.96 12.73 21.37
N ILE A 502 -2.80 13.38 22.20
CA ILE A 502 -2.37 14.46 23.09
C ILE A 502 -2.81 14.19 24.54
N ALA A 503 -2.02 14.70 25.48
CA ALA A 503 -2.30 14.67 26.91
C ALA A 503 -2.27 16.09 27.51
N GLY A 504 -3.02 16.28 28.59
CA GLY A 504 -3.01 17.50 29.40
C GLY A 504 -1.97 17.46 30.50
N TYR A 505 -2.00 18.48 31.35
CA TYR A 505 -1.17 18.57 32.53
C TYR A 505 -1.73 17.72 33.67
N PRO A 506 -0.90 17.33 34.66
CA PRO A 506 -1.35 16.60 35.85
C PRO A 506 -2.45 17.32 36.65
N ASP A 507 -2.59 18.64 36.48
CA ASP A 507 -3.64 19.47 37.09
C ASP A 507 -5.01 19.34 36.40
N GLY A 508 -5.14 18.51 35.36
CA GLY A 508 -6.38 18.28 34.62
C GLY A 508 -6.68 19.32 33.54
N THR A 509 -5.75 20.22 33.22
CA THR A 509 -5.91 21.26 32.19
C THR A 509 -5.14 20.94 30.90
N PHE A 510 -5.55 21.54 29.78
CA PHE A 510 -4.84 21.48 28.50
C PHE A 510 -4.00 22.74 28.20
N LYS A 511 -4.42 23.89 28.72
CA LYS A 511 -3.84 25.23 28.53
C LYS A 511 -3.83 25.64 27.05
N PRO A 512 -4.99 25.72 26.37
CA PRO A 512 -5.10 25.86 24.92
C PRO A 512 -4.37 27.08 24.35
N GLU A 513 -4.45 28.22 25.03
CA GLU A 513 -3.84 29.48 24.58
C GLU A 513 -2.38 29.64 25.05
N GLN A 514 -1.86 28.71 25.85
CA GLN A 514 -0.48 28.77 26.30
C GLN A 514 0.45 28.52 25.11
N SER A 515 1.46 29.39 24.95
CA SER A 515 2.53 29.15 23.99
C SER A 515 3.25 27.85 24.30
N ILE A 516 3.62 27.11 23.25
CA ILE A 516 4.31 25.84 23.38
C ILE A 516 5.76 25.97 22.93
N ASN A 517 6.68 25.42 23.71
CA ASN A 517 8.11 25.49 23.37
C ASN A 517 8.52 24.41 22.36
N ARG A 518 9.73 24.53 21.81
CA ARG A 518 10.26 23.62 20.78
C ARG A 518 10.37 22.18 21.26
N ALA A 519 10.77 21.95 22.50
CA ALA A 519 10.85 20.60 23.07
C ALA A 519 9.47 19.95 23.23
N GLU A 520 8.49 20.71 23.74
CA GLU A 520 7.12 20.26 23.94
C GLU A 520 6.41 19.95 22.62
N VAL A 521 6.51 20.82 21.59
CA VAL A 521 5.93 20.53 20.27
C VAL A 521 6.54 19.29 19.66
N THR A 522 7.85 19.11 19.78
CA THR A 522 8.54 17.92 19.27
C THR A 522 7.98 16.66 19.93
N LYS A 523 7.90 16.62 21.27
CA LYS A 523 7.29 15.49 21.99
C LYS A 523 5.85 15.24 21.57
N VAL A 524 5.02 16.28 21.52
CA VAL A 524 3.58 16.14 21.23
C VAL A 524 3.35 15.58 19.83
N ILE A 525 4.05 16.10 18.81
CA ILE A 525 3.88 15.66 17.43
C ILE A 525 4.43 14.23 17.24
N LEU A 526 5.61 13.93 17.79
CA LEU A 526 6.21 12.60 17.68
C LEU A 526 5.39 11.54 18.41
N GLY A 527 5.10 11.77 19.71
CA GLY A 527 4.32 10.84 20.52
C GLY A 527 2.92 10.66 19.96
N GLY A 528 2.31 11.74 19.48
CA GLY A 528 1.03 11.72 18.79
C GLY A 528 1.03 10.93 17.47
N SER A 529 2.20 10.69 16.89
CA SER A 529 2.40 9.86 15.69
C SER A 529 2.91 8.46 16.02
N SER A 530 2.80 8.02 17.29
CA SER A 530 3.30 6.72 17.79
C SER A 530 4.81 6.52 17.60
N ILE A 531 5.57 7.61 17.59
CA ILE A 531 7.03 7.57 17.58
C ILE A 531 7.47 7.69 19.04
N GLU A 532 8.21 6.70 19.55
CA GLU A 532 8.70 6.71 20.93
C GLU A 532 9.96 7.58 21.09
N PRO A 533 10.31 8.11 22.27
CA PRO A 533 11.61 8.73 22.48
C PRO A 533 12.72 7.67 22.46
N LEU A 534 13.98 8.08 22.33
CA LEU A 534 15.10 7.19 22.64
C LEU A 534 15.06 6.76 24.11
N SER A 535 15.10 5.45 24.36
CA SER A 535 15.02 4.85 25.70
C SER A 535 16.25 5.12 26.56
N SER A 536 17.38 5.49 25.94
CA SER A 536 18.60 5.92 26.62
C SER A 536 19.36 6.89 25.73
N VAL A 537 19.62 8.11 26.20
CA VAL A 537 20.46 9.08 25.51
C VAL A 537 21.87 8.98 26.08
N THR A 538 22.75 8.26 25.39
CA THR A 538 24.16 8.15 25.81
C THR A 538 25.01 9.30 25.28
N ARG A 539 24.54 9.98 24.23
CA ARG A 539 25.17 11.18 23.66
C ARG A 539 24.10 12.08 23.05
N VAL A 540 24.08 13.34 23.47
CA VAL A 540 23.27 14.40 22.86
C VAL A 540 23.94 14.99 21.63
N SER A 541 23.13 15.38 20.66
CA SER A 541 23.56 15.98 19.38
C SER A 541 23.63 17.50 19.43
N PHE A 542 23.05 18.13 20.46
CA PHE A 542 22.95 19.58 20.61
C PHE A 542 23.69 20.07 21.86
N THR A 543 24.26 21.27 21.75
CA THR A 543 25.12 21.85 22.80
C THR A 543 24.36 22.30 24.06
N ASP A 544 23.04 22.47 23.95
CA ASP A 544 22.14 22.99 24.99
C ASP A 544 21.10 21.95 25.45
N ILE A 545 21.39 20.65 25.27
CA ILE A 545 20.59 19.53 25.77
C ILE A 545 21.49 18.64 26.62
N PHE A 546 20.97 18.15 27.74
CA PHE A 546 21.62 17.18 28.60
C PHE A 546 20.93 15.82 28.51
N ASN A 547 21.69 14.74 28.71
CA ASN A 547 21.20 13.37 28.54
C ASN A 547 19.98 13.03 29.43
N ASP A 548 19.84 13.71 30.57
CA ASP A 548 18.79 13.54 31.57
C ASP A 548 17.62 14.52 31.42
N ASP A 549 17.65 15.41 30.42
CA ASP A 549 16.49 16.24 30.10
C ASP A 549 15.31 15.34 29.69
N TRP A 550 14.12 15.60 30.23
CA TRP A 550 12.92 14.81 29.93
C TRP A 550 12.57 14.76 28.44
N PHE A 551 13.03 15.76 27.68
CA PHE A 551 12.85 15.87 26.24
C PHE A 551 14.04 15.35 25.43
N ALA A 552 15.18 15.01 26.04
CA ALA A 552 16.39 14.60 25.31
C ALA A 552 16.10 13.45 24.35
N GLY A 553 15.45 12.38 24.83
CA GLY A 553 15.12 11.23 23.98
C GLY A 553 14.16 11.58 22.83
N TRP A 554 13.29 12.57 23.00
CA TRP A 554 12.37 13.06 21.97
C TRP A 554 13.09 13.90 20.92
N VAL A 555 13.95 14.81 21.36
CA VAL A 555 14.71 15.70 20.48
C VAL A 555 15.77 14.93 19.70
N GLU A 556 16.46 13.99 20.33
CA GLU A 556 17.42 13.11 19.67
C GLU A 556 16.72 12.19 18.67
N ARG A 557 15.56 11.59 19.01
CA ARG A 557 14.76 10.85 18.02
C ARG A 557 14.34 11.73 16.84
N ALA A 558 13.88 12.95 17.09
CA ALA A 558 13.51 13.88 16.03
C ALA A 558 14.72 14.28 15.16
N LYS A 559 15.92 14.34 15.75
CA LYS A 559 17.18 14.62 15.03
C LYS A 559 17.61 13.42 14.18
N GLU A 560 17.52 12.20 14.70
CA GLU A 560 17.77 10.94 13.97
C GLU A 560 16.85 10.80 12.76
N MET A 561 15.57 11.14 12.92
CA MET A 561 14.57 11.11 11.86
C MET A 561 14.66 12.32 10.89
N GLY A 562 15.59 13.24 11.11
CA GLY A 562 15.77 14.45 10.29
C GLY A 562 14.62 15.46 10.39
N ILE A 563 13.75 15.33 11.38
CA ILE A 563 12.60 16.21 11.63
C ILE A 563 13.10 17.56 12.17
N VAL A 564 14.11 17.54 13.06
CA VAL A 564 14.77 18.73 13.60
C VAL A 564 16.26 18.74 13.29
N SER A 565 16.81 19.94 13.05
CA SER A 565 18.21 20.10 12.63
C SER A 565 19.07 20.86 13.64
N GLY A 566 18.45 21.60 14.57
CA GLY A 566 19.13 22.59 15.41
C GLY A 566 19.48 23.87 14.66
N ASN A 567 20.11 24.78 15.38
CA ASN A 567 20.63 26.05 14.88
C ASN A 567 22.07 25.85 14.35
N PRO A 568 22.57 26.76 13.51
CA PRO A 568 23.95 26.67 12.98
C PRO A 568 25.05 26.65 14.03
N ASP A 569 24.79 27.16 15.23
CA ASP A 569 25.71 27.15 16.38
C ASP A 569 25.73 25.80 17.13
N GLY A 570 24.95 24.82 16.68
CA GLY A 570 24.84 23.50 17.28
C GLY A 570 23.82 23.39 18.42
N SER A 571 23.08 24.46 18.74
CA SER A 571 22.01 24.45 19.75
C SER A 571 20.66 23.97 19.18
N PHE A 572 19.73 23.58 20.03
CA PHE A 572 18.34 23.25 19.68
C PHE A 572 17.32 24.30 20.15
N THR A 573 17.67 25.06 21.19
CA THR A 573 16.89 26.04 21.93
C THR A 573 15.56 25.50 22.50
N PRO A 574 15.60 24.43 23.33
CA PRO A 574 14.42 23.65 23.72
C PRO A 574 13.32 24.46 24.41
N SER A 575 13.69 25.46 25.22
CA SER A 575 12.77 26.30 26.00
C SER A 575 12.16 27.46 25.22
N THR A 576 12.64 27.73 24.01
CA THR A 576 12.12 28.84 23.20
C THR A 576 10.77 28.47 22.58
N THR A 577 9.86 29.44 22.51
CA THR A 577 8.57 29.27 21.83
C THR A 577 8.80 28.90 20.37
N VAL A 578 8.15 27.82 19.92
CA VAL A 578 8.25 27.38 18.53
C VAL A 578 7.40 28.28 17.63
N ASN A 579 7.98 28.67 16.50
CA ASN A 579 7.24 29.42 15.49
C ASN A 579 6.43 28.51 14.57
N LYS A 580 5.45 29.08 13.88
CA LYS A 580 4.52 28.36 13.00
C LYS A 580 5.22 27.58 11.89
N ALA A 581 6.23 28.17 11.25
CA ALA A 581 7.01 27.50 10.23
C ALA A 581 7.71 26.23 10.74
N SER A 582 8.31 26.31 11.93
CA SER A 582 9.00 25.16 12.54
C SER A 582 8.01 24.08 12.97
N ALA A 583 6.89 24.45 13.60
CA ALA A 583 5.87 23.49 14.02
C ALA A 583 5.23 22.77 12.82
N LEU A 584 4.93 23.49 11.74
CA LEU A 584 4.40 22.91 10.52
C LEU A 584 5.42 21.96 9.86
N LYS A 585 6.69 22.37 9.75
CA LYS A 585 7.76 21.48 9.27
C LYS A 585 7.84 20.21 10.12
N ILE A 586 7.87 20.33 11.45
CA ILE A 586 7.92 19.18 12.35
C ILE A 586 6.72 18.26 12.11
N LEU A 587 5.50 18.81 12.02
CA LEU A 587 4.28 18.05 11.75
C LEU A 587 4.33 17.27 10.44
N LEU A 588 4.66 17.94 9.33
CA LEU A 588 4.62 17.34 7.99
C LEU A 588 5.72 16.29 7.81
N LEU A 589 6.93 16.56 8.31
CA LEU A 589 8.04 15.60 8.25
C LEU A 589 7.78 14.39 9.16
N THR A 590 7.27 14.60 10.38
CA THR A 590 6.87 13.50 11.27
C THR A 590 5.80 12.63 10.63
N SER A 591 4.85 13.28 9.95
CA SER A 591 3.78 12.63 9.22
C SER A 591 4.22 11.98 7.91
N GLN A 592 5.49 12.05 7.54
CA GLN A 592 6.03 11.51 6.28
C GLN A 592 5.21 11.97 5.06
N VAL A 593 4.77 13.23 5.08
CA VAL A 593 4.07 13.81 3.95
C VAL A 593 5.02 13.85 2.75
N ASP A 594 4.55 13.34 1.62
CA ASP A 594 5.27 13.48 0.36
C ASP A 594 5.17 14.93 -0.13
N LEU A 595 6.29 15.65 -0.03
CA LEU A 595 6.43 17.01 -0.53
C LEU A 595 7.02 17.06 -1.95
N SER A 596 7.38 15.91 -2.54
CA SER A 596 8.06 15.86 -3.85
C SER A 596 7.14 16.29 -5.00
N SER A 597 5.83 16.12 -4.85
CA SER A 597 4.82 16.60 -5.79
C SER A 597 4.38 18.04 -5.53
N VAL A 598 4.87 18.69 -4.48
CA VAL A 598 4.49 20.06 -4.11
C VAL A 598 5.37 21.04 -4.89
N ILE A 599 4.75 21.78 -5.79
CA ILE A 599 5.44 22.77 -6.62
C ILE A 599 5.10 24.17 -6.08
N VAL A 600 6.13 24.94 -5.71
CA VAL A 600 5.99 26.33 -5.28
C VAL A 600 6.28 27.25 -6.47
N ILE A 601 5.23 27.70 -7.14
CA ILE A 601 5.35 28.58 -8.32
C ILE A 601 5.11 30.04 -7.94
N ASP A 602 4.13 30.28 -7.07
CA ASP A 602 3.77 31.59 -6.53
C ASP A 602 3.88 31.62 -5.01
N ASN A 603 3.92 32.81 -4.42
CA ASN A 603 3.90 33.00 -2.98
C ASN A 603 2.67 32.28 -2.37
N PRO A 604 2.88 31.26 -1.50
CA PRO A 604 1.78 30.48 -0.94
C PRO A 604 0.78 31.35 -0.16
N PHE A 605 1.28 32.32 0.59
CA PHE A 605 0.51 33.30 1.37
C PHE A 605 1.11 34.69 1.19
N ALA A 606 0.40 35.73 1.63
CA ALA A 606 0.82 37.12 1.44
C ALA A 606 2.14 37.47 2.17
N ASP A 607 2.55 36.66 3.15
CA ASP A 607 3.77 36.80 3.94
C ASP A 607 4.64 35.52 3.94
N VAL A 608 4.53 34.72 2.87
CA VAL A 608 5.41 33.57 2.59
C VAL A 608 5.93 33.72 1.17
N ASP A 609 7.22 34.00 1.03
CA ASP A 609 7.86 34.14 -0.28
C ASP A 609 8.31 32.78 -0.81
N THR A 610 8.33 32.61 -2.14
CA THR A 610 8.73 31.33 -2.78
C THR A 610 10.15 30.87 -2.42
N GLY A 611 11.04 31.81 -2.09
CA GLY A 611 12.43 31.53 -1.68
C GLY A 611 12.60 31.17 -0.20
N ASP A 612 11.56 31.28 0.62
CA ASP A 612 11.65 30.93 2.03
C ASP A 612 11.91 29.43 2.20
N TRP A 613 12.80 29.06 3.12
CA TRP A 613 13.09 27.65 3.41
C TRP A 613 11.82 26.85 3.80
N PHE A 614 10.79 27.55 4.29
CA PHE A 614 9.52 26.98 4.68
C PHE A 614 8.42 27.04 3.60
N ALA A 615 8.68 27.66 2.44
CA ALA A 615 7.66 27.91 1.41
C ALA A 615 6.95 26.61 0.97
N ILE A 616 7.71 25.52 0.79
CA ILE A 616 7.18 24.21 0.41
C ILE A 616 6.19 23.63 1.44
N TYR A 617 6.44 23.83 2.73
CA TYR A 617 5.54 23.35 3.79
C TYR A 617 4.24 24.16 3.80
N PHE A 618 4.34 25.48 3.61
CA PHE A 618 3.18 26.36 3.54
C PHE A 618 2.37 26.17 2.26
N GLN A 619 3.02 25.85 1.13
CA GLN A 619 2.33 25.46 -0.09
C GLN A 619 1.50 24.19 0.13
N TYR A 620 2.10 23.14 0.72
CA TYR A 620 1.35 21.93 1.09
C TYR A 620 0.20 22.25 2.06
N ALA A 621 0.45 23.07 3.07
CA ALA A 621 -0.59 23.46 4.04
C ALA A 621 -1.75 24.22 3.40
N LYS A 622 -1.47 25.06 2.39
CA LYS A 622 -2.50 25.74 1.59
C LYS A 622 -3.32 24.73 0.78
N ASP A 623 -2.65 23.85 0.04
CA ASP A 623 -3.30 22.85 -0.84
C ASP A 623 -4.19 21.90 -0.04
N LYS A 624 -3.72 21.50 1.14
CA LYS A 624 -4.42 20.60 2.06
C LYS A 624 -5.33 21.31 3.07
N ASN A 625 -5.37 22.65 3.09
CA ASN A 625 -6.17 23.44 4.02
C ASN A 625 -5.86 23.19 5.51
N LEU A 626 -4.57 23.06 5.85
CA LEU A 626 -4.10 22.78 7.21
C LEU A 626 -3.97 24.04 8.09
N ILE A 627 -3.82 25.21 7.47
CA ILE A 627 -3.66 26.51 8.14
C ILE A 627 -4.62 27.51 7.49
N GLU A 628 -5.23 28.35 8.32
CA GLU A 628 -6.09 29.44 7.87
C GLU A 628 -5.30 30.76 7.83
N ALA A 629 -5.44 31.48 6.72
CA ALA A 629 -4.90 32.83 6.58
C ALA A 629 -5.90 33.87 7.13
N ASP A 630 -5.39 35.01 7.58
CA ASP A 630 -6.25 36.13 7.99
C ASP A 630 -6.93 36.82 6.79
N SER A 631 -7.72 37.86 7.05
CA SER A 631 -8.41 38.62 6.01
C SER A 631 -7.47 39.34 5.02
N ALA A 632 -6.19 39.50 5.36
CA ALA A 632 -5.15 40.04 4.49
C ALA A 632 -4.36 38.93 3.77
N GLY A 633 -4.74 37.65 3.93
CA GLY A 633 -4.06 36.51 3.32
C GLY A 633 -2.75 36.13 4.00
N LYS A 634 -2.50 36.59 5.23
CA LYS A 634 -1.27 36.34 5.99
C LYS A 634 -1.41 35.17 6.95
N VAL A 635 -0.30 34.46 7.18
CA VAL A 635 -0.23 33.30 8.09
C VAL A 635 0.80 33.46 9.19
N TYR A 636 1.62 34.52 9.17
CA TYR A 636 2.63 34.87 10.17
C TYR A 636 3.60 33.71 10.50
N PRO A 637 4.44 33.25 9.55
CA PRO A 637 5.30 32.06 9.72
C PRO A 637 6.23 32.11 10.93
N SER A 638 6.69 33.31 11.29
CA SER A 638 7.61 33.55 12.42
C SER A 638 6.90 33.75 13.76
N ALA A 639 5.57 33.85 13.80
CA ALA A 639 4.82 33.99 15.05
C ALA A 639 4.89 32.69 15.87
N GLY A 640 4.96 32.84 17.20
CA GLY A 640 4.88 31.72 18.14
C GLY A 640 3.52 31.03 18.08
N MET A 641 3.48 29.73 18.35
CA MET A 641 2.24 28.95 18.36
C MET A 641 1.71 28.65 19.76
N SER A 642 0.40 28.58 19.90
CA SER A 642 -0.27 28.01 21.07
C SER A 642 -0.46 26.49 20.96
N ARG A 643 -0.73 25.83 22.09
CA ARG A 643 -1.03 24.39 22.13
C ARG A 643 -2.25 24.02 21.30
N ALA A 644 -3.29 24.87 21.31
CA ALA A 644 -4.51 24.66 20.54
C ALA A 644 -4.29 24.76 19.04
N GLU A 645 -3.44 25.69 18.59
CA GLU A 645 -3.14 25.84 17.15
C GLU A 645 -2.33 24.65 16.61
N VAL A 646 -1.41 24.09 17.40
CA VAL A 646 -0.69 22.87 17.02
C VAL A 646 -1.65 21.67 16.95
N ALA A 647 -2.56 21.55 17.92
CA ALA A 647 -3.59 20.52 17.92
C ALA A 647 -4.50 20.61 16.68
N GLU A 648 -4.88 21.82 16.27
CA GLU A 648 -5.69 22.02 15.05
C GLU A 648 -4.98 21.50 13.80
N MET A 649 -3.71 21.86 13.58
CA MET A 649 -2.98 21.40 12.39
C MET A 649 -2.84 19.87 12.36
N MET A 650 -2.55 19.25 13.52
CA MET A 650 -2.48 17.79 13.67
C MET A 650 -3.82 17.14 13.32
N TYR A 651 -4.90 17.66 13.88
CA TYR A 651 -6.25 17.17 13.65
C TYR A 651 -6.61 17.19 12.16
N ARG A 652 -6.43 18.33 11.49
CA ARG A 652 -6.74 18.46 10.06
C ARG A 652 -5.98 17.45 9.21
N LEU A 653 -4.68 17.29 9.47
CA LEU A 653 -3.84 16.36 8.73
C LEU A 653 -4.24 14.90 8.97
N ILE A 654 -4.57 14.52 10.21
CA ILE A 654 -5.05 13.17 10.54
C ILE A 654 -6.37 12.88 9.83
N ARG A 655 -7.33 13.83 9.85
CA ARG A 655 -8.63 13.64 9.17
C ARG A 655 -8.47 13.43 7.66
N ILE A 656 -7.58 14.18 7.01
CA ILE A 656 -7.25 13.95 5.59
C ILE A 656 -6.76 12.52 5.36
N LYS A 657 -5.83 12.05 6.18
CA LYS A 657 -5.24 10.71 6.04
C LYS A 657 -6.24 9.59 6.30
N GLU A 658 -7.07 9.72 7.33
CA GLU A 658 -8.08 8.71 7.68
C GLU A 658 -9.19 8.60 6.63
N THR A 659 -9.56 9.71 5.99
CA THR A 659 -10.66 9.77 5.03
C THR A 659 -10.21 9.61 3.57
N GLY A 660 -8.90 9.73 3.30
CA GLY A 660 -8.36 9.79 1.95
C GLY A 660 -8.76 11.07 1.18
N ALA A 661 -9.29 12.08 1.88
CA ALA A 661 -9.76 13.32 1.26
C ALA A 661 -8.60 14.08 0.61
N ALA A 662 -8.88 14.80 -0.48
CA ALA A 662 -7.86 15.58 -1.17
C ALA A 662 -7.30 16.73 -0.32
N ARG A 663 -8.15 17.35 0.52
CA ARG A 663 -7.84 18.45 1.46
C ARG A 663 -8.82 18.44 2.63
N TYR A 664 -8.46 19.12 3.72
CA TYR A 664 -9.36 19.27 4.85
C TYR A 664 -10.55 20.17 4.53
N SER A 665 -11.73 19.77 4.98
CA SER A 665 -12.95 20.57 5.00
C SER A 665 -13.74 20.26 6.28
N SER A 666 -14.63 21.15 6.69
CA SER A 666 -15.50 20.92 7.84
C SER A 666 -16.47 19.74 7.65
N ALA A 667 -16.63 19.22 6.42
CA ALA A 667 -17.36 17.99 6.17
C ALA A 667 -16.62 16.75 6.67
N LEU A 668 -15.29 16.83 6.87
CA LEU A 668 -14.51 15.77 7.51
C LEU A 668 -14.65 15.79 9.03
N ASP A 669 -15.41 16.70 9.64
CA ASP A 669 -15.57 16.78 11.10
C ASP A 669 -16.66 15.86 11.66
N ILE A 670 -17.23 15.02 10.81
CA ILE A 670 -18.40 14.18 11.07
C ILE A 670 -17.98 12.75 11.44
#